data_AF-A0A7X7N6L3-F1
#
_entry.id   AF-A0A7X7N6L3-F1
#
_cell.length_a   1.000
_cell.length_b   1.000
_cell.length_c   1.000
_cell.angle_alpha   90.00
_cell.angle_beta   90.00
_cell.angle_gamma   90.00
#
_symmetry.space_group_name_H-M   'P 1'
#
loop_
_entity.id
_entity.type
_entity.pdbx_description
1 polymer ?
#
loop_
_entity_poly.entity_id
_entity_poly.type
_entity_poly.pdbx_seq_one_letter_code
_entity_poly.pdbx_strand_id
1 'polypeptide(L)'
;MSFSRNAGNWSITFESESSELVLTNGDKVAIKLSSSVLIKDQQWRLAPPMDAVSSRLALVASDGNVQGYLTFAGNGGRLEIRAIHRTAQFYHGILSFEGSVSFPGAFACRCQPPEVVNVIQMGTGMTDSKCNDALFDREHDRCLVFSGANQLEITTVDADNFNLKFQLVIQKAAQAAIVLELHDDYYKDRYIPYYEPINKKRCPSPPTGWMSWNVYFDQAGAKENLDEARIGARELKPFGMEFWSIESWQGNSDSLPVSKFDNLNLTAHKGQFPEGMGKLAKDIREIGFRPGIWTAPFGTGSDEFYQEHKDWFLHDENGTPMKTWNGKYTIDPSNDEVIEYLKQYHRHASQEWGYEFFKIDGMSGRSHGYCAHFFERPEVRARFKDPTCPNPFERCAAAFREGIGPDRVFLACQGHYTGPEAGVGDASRIGGDIVAPNTDSNWNNILSQARATLNQLFVHNIVFYMDPDTLLVGDYHPLEEARVTATVVALPGQMMFAGDKLATLSEERMMLLKQSLPVCDVHPMNLYPVFDMAPIWDLKVNRDFANWDVVALFNWSDNDAEIGFSFEELGLDDDKSYLIYEYWTKEFQDIFETNFSMTVPAHGVRLIAIHEDLGRPQFLSSSRHITQGAIDLKALEWDAKKLNLTGSVELVANHPTTLTFYIGDAHTLQRVAVPGVDMALKLDNTDGILQVTLTAAKNQLADFTIKVEKKG
;
A
#
# COMPACT_ATOMS: atom_id res chain seq x y z
N MET A 1 -24.08 -33.34 -26.64
CA MET A 1 -22.70 -33.56 -27.13
C MET A 1 -21.84 -32.55 -26.42
N SER A 2 -20.88 -32.96 -25.60
CA SER A 2 -19.95 -32.03 -24.94
C SER A 2 -18.77 -31.72 -25.87
N PHE A 3 -18.30 -30.49 -25.83
CA PHE A 3 -17.03 -30.11 -26.48
C PHE A 3 -15.95 -30.10 -25.40
N SER A 4 -14.77 -30.66 -25.70
CA SER A 4 -13.60 -30.62 -24.83
C SER A 4 -12.34 -30.47 -25.67
N ARG A 5 -11.43 -29.62 -25.23
CA ARG A 5 -10.16 -29.36 -25.90
C ARG A 5 -9.12 -28.81 -24.92
N ASN A 6 -7.86 -29.14 -25.17
CA ASN A 6 -6.72 -28.44 -24.56
C ASN A 6 -6.12 -27.40 -25.51
N ALA A 7 -5.67 -26.28 -24.96
CA ALA A 7 -4.94 -25.22 -25.67
C ALA A 7 -3.87 -24.63 -24.75
N GLY A 8 -2.59 -24.93 -25.01
CA GLY A 8 -1.54 -24.69 -24.03
C GLY A 8 -1.79 -25.50 -22.75
N ASN A 9 -1.68 -24.86 -21.59
CA ASN A 9 -1.96 -25.44 -20.28
C ASN A 9 -3.44 -25.37 -19.88
N TRP A 10 -4.30 -24.82 -20.74
CA TRP A 10 -5.73 -24.66 -20.46
C TRP A 10 -6.54 -25.85 -20.97
N SER A 11 -7.41 -26.37 -20.11
CA SER A 11 -8.49 -27.30 -20.46
C SER A 11 -9.79 -26.51 -20.65
N ILE A 12 -10.50 -26.80 -21.73
CA ILE A 12 -11.68 -26.06 -22.18
C ILE A 12 -12.80 -27.06 -22.38
N THR A 13 -13.92 -26.89 -21.69
CA THR A 13 -15.12 -27.71 -21.89
C THR A 13 -16.33 -26.82 -22.14
N PHE A 14 -17.25 -27.27 -22.99
CA PHE A 14 -18.52 -26.59 -23.20
C PHE A 14 -19.67 -27.58 -23.03
N GLU A 15 -20.56 -27.25 -22.11
CA GLU A 15 -21.74 -28.04 -21.76
C GLU A 15 -22.98 -27.51 -22.47
N SER A 16 -23.54 -28.31 -23.37
CA SER A 16 -24.64 -27.85 -24.23
C SER A 16 -25.94 -27.61 -23.49
N GLU A 17 -26.20 -28.32 -22.40
CA GLU A 17 -27.44 -28.21 -21.63
C GLU A 17 -27.50 -26.91 -20.83
N SER A 18 -26.39 -26.52 -20.20
CA SER A 18 -26.26 -25.27 -19.46
C SER A 18 -25.77 -24.10 -20.31
N SER A 19 -25.30 -24.35 -21.55
CA SER A 19 -24.61 -23.36 -22.39
C SER A 19 -23.42 -22.69 -21.68
N GLU A 20 -22.73 -23.47 -20.85
CA GLU A 20 -21.61 -23.01 -20.03
C GLU A 20 -20.27 -23.42 -20.65
N LEU A 21 -19.35 -22.45 -20.76
CA LEU A 21 -17.96 -22.64 -21.14
C LEU A 21 -17.10 -22.65 -19.87
N VAL A 22 -16.44 -23.76 -19.60
CA VAL A 22 -15.55 -23.93 -18.44
C VAL A 22 -14.11 -23.97 -18.90
N LEU A 23 -13.27 -23.14 -18.30
CA LEU A 23 -11.84 -23.02 -18.56
C LEU A 23 -11.09 -23.34 -17.26
N THR A 24 -10.12 -24.24 -17.31
CA THR A 24 -9.27 -24.53 -16.15
C THR A 24 -7.80 -24.55 -16.56
N ASN A 25 -6.92 -24.09 -15.66
CA ASN A 25 -5.47 -24.23 -15.80
C ASN A 25 -4.96 -24.96 -14.56
N GLY A 26 -4.88 -26.29 -14.67
CA GLY A 26 -4.60 -27.17 -13.54
C GLY A 26 -5.62 -27.01 -12.40
N ASP A 27 -5.12 -27.00 -11.18
CA ASP A 27 -5.82 -26.68 -9.93
C ASP A 27 -5.70 -25.20 -9.54
N LYS A 28 -4.99 -24.39 -10.35
CA LYS A 28 -4.65 -23.01 -10.02
C LYS A 28 -5.83 -22.06 -10.21
N VAL A 29 -6.57 -22.22 -11.31
CA VAL A 29 -7.70 -21.34 -11.65
C VAL A 29 -8.79 -22.12 -12.38
N ALA A 30 -10.04 -21.78 -12.07
CA ALA A 30 -11.21 -22.23 -12.80
C ALA A 30 -12.09 -21.03 -13.17
N ILE A 31 -12.50 -20.95 -14.44
CA ILE A 31 -13.38 -19.91 -14.97
C ILE A 31 -14.61 -20.60 -15.56
N LYS A 32 -15.80 -20.15 -15.18
CA LYS A 32 -17.07 -20.59 -15.76
C LYS A 32 -17.74 -19.42 -16.41
N LEU A 33 -18.07 -19.53 -17.69
CA LEU A 33 -18.67 -18.45 -18.48
C LEU A 33 -19.98 -18.91 -19.09
N SER A 34 -21.02 -18.13 -18.87
CA SER A 34 -22.23 -18.17 -19.66
C SER A 34 -22.13 -17.13 -20.77
N SER A 35 -22.52 -17.50 -21.99
CA SER A 35 -22.57 -16.55 -23.10
C SER A 35 -23.99 -16.09 -23.35
N SER A 36 -24.19 -14.78 -23.52
CA SER A 36 -25.36 -14.25 -24.21
C SER A 36 -24.92 -13.65 -25.53
N VAL A 37 -25.55 -14.09 -26.62
CA VAL A 37 -25.17 -13.65 -27.97
C VAL A 37 -26.29 -12.78 -28.52
N LEU A 38 -26.06 -11.47 -28.60
CA LEU A 38 -27.02 -10.53 -29.18
C LEU A 38 -26.45 -9.96 -30.49
N ILE A 39 -27.01 -10.42 -31.60
CA ILE A 39 -26.54 -10.06 -32.94
C ILE A 39 -27.76 -9.65 -33.77
N LYS A 40 -27.80 -8.39 -34.24
CA LYS A 40 -28.96 -7.81 -34.95
C LYS A 40 -30.30 -7.97 -34.19
N ASP A 41 -30.29 -7.74 -32.89
CA ASP A 41 -31.46 -7.92 -32.00
C ASP A 41 -32.02 -9.35 -31.95
N GLN A 42 -31.26 -10.33 -32.43
CA GLN A 42 -31.59 -11.75 -32.37
C GLN A 42 -30.67 -12.46 -31.37
N GLN A 43 -31.27 -13.33 -30.55
CA GLN A 43 -30.51 -14.23 -29.71
C GLN A 43 -29.92 -15.37 -30.52
N TRP A 44 -28.60 -15.49 -30.48
CA TRP A 44 -27.86 -16.63 -31.00
C TRP A 44 -27.36 -17.49 -29.85
N ARG A 45 -26.89 -18.70 -30.14
CA ARG A 45 -26.34 -19.61 -29.13
C ARG A 45 -24.99 -20.18 -29.54
N LEU A 46 -24.18 -20.51 -28.56
CA LEU A 46 -23.04 -21.39 -28.74
C LEU A 46 -23.53 -22.85 -28.86
N ALA A 47 -22.86 -23.62 -29.70
CA ALA A 47 -23.09 -25.05 -29.85
C ALA A 47 -21.76 -25.79 -30.02
N PRO A 48 -21.72 -27.10 -29.73
CA PRO A 48 -20.60 -27.96 -30.12
C PRO A 48 -20.31 -27.86 -31.63
N PRO A 49 -19.16 -28.35 -32.09
CA PRO A 49 -18.83 -28.37 -33.51
C PRO A 49 -19.98 -28.90 -34.37
N MET A 50 -20.46 -28.08 -35.32
CA MET A 50 -21.48 -28.44 -36.31
C MET A 50 -20.87 -28.62 -37.71
N ASP A 51 -19.55 -28.78 -37.78
CA ASP A 51 -18.79 -29.11 -38.97
C ASP A 51 -17.67 -30.10 -38.62
N ALA A 52 -16.84 -30.48 -39.61
CA ALA A 52 -15.76 -31.45 -39.41
C ALA A 52 -14.60 -30.93 -38.53
N VAL A 53 -14.59 -29.64 -38.14
CA VAL A 53 -13.53 -29.04 -37.34
C VAL A 53 -13.91 -29.14 -35.86
N SER A 54 -13.43 -30.19 -35.19
CA SER A 54 -13.73 -30.48 -33.78
C SER A 54 -13.13 -29.48 -32.78
N SER A 55 -12.27 -28.56 -33.23
CA SER A 55 -11.47 -27.69 -32.37
C SER A 55 -12.11 -26.32 -32.07
N ARG A 56 -13.36 -26.07 -32.50
CA ARG A 56 -14.07 -24.80 -32.36
C ARG A 56 -15.55 -24.99 -32.02
N LEU A 57 -16.13 -24.05 -31.30
CA LEU A 57 -17.59 -23.99 -31.09
C LEU A 57 -18.27 -23.28 -32.26
N ALA A 58 -19.53 -23.61 -32.52
CA ALA A 58 -20.35 -22.94 -33.53
C ALA A 58 -21.18 -21.82 -32.89
N LEU A 59 -21.25 -20.66 -33.54
CA LEU A 59 -22.22 -19.61 -33.28
C LEU A 59 -23.44 -19.83 -34.18
N VAL A 60 -24.57 -20.15 -33.58
CA VAL A 60 -25.78 -20.61 -34.28
C VAL A 60 -26.90 -19.59 -34.11
N ALA A 61 -27.43 -19.10 -35.23
CA ALA A 61 -28.59 -18.21 -35.25
C ALA A 61 -29.90 -18.95 -34.93
N SER A 62 -30.97 -18.20 -34.69
CA SER A 62 -32.29 -18.73 -34.32
C SER A 62 -32.92 -19.63 -35.39
N ASP A 63 -32.54 -19.45 -36.66
CA ASP A 63 -32.93 -20.30 -37.79
C ASP A 63 -32.11 -21.60 -37.92
N GLY A 64 -31.17 -21.83 -36.99
CA GLY A 64 -30.29 -23.00 -36.97
C GLY A 64 -29.05 -22.88 -37.85
N ASN A 65 -28.86 -21.76 -38.55
CA ASN A 65 -27.68 -21.56 -39.39
C ASN A 65 -26.43 -21.25 -38.55
N VAL A 66 -25.31 -21.89 -38.91
CA VAL A 66 -23.99 -21.56 -38.34
C VAL A 66 -23.47 -20.30 -39.00
N GLN A 67 -23.38 -19.23 -38.22
CA GLN A 67 -22.98 -17.90 -38.68
C GLN A 67 -21.55 -17.54 -38.29
N GLY A 68 -20.95 -18.27 -37.35
CA GLY A 68 -19.58 -18.04 -36.94
C GLY A 68 -19.07 -19.15 -36.03
N TYR A 69 -17.94 -18.88 -35.40
CA TYR A 69 -17.26 -19.81 -34.51
C TYR A 69 -16.62 -19.08 -33.34
N LEU A 70 -16.47 -19.80 -32.23
CA LEU A 70 -15.55 -19.45 -31.16
C LEU A 70 -14.34 -20.37 -31.26
N THR A 71 -13.15 -19.79 -31.47
CA THR A 71 -11.89 -20.54 -31.63
C THR A 71 -10.97 -20.31 -30.44
N PHE A 72 -10.20 -21.35 -30.12
CA PHE A 72 -9.27 -21.36 -29.01
C PHE A 72 -7.84 -21.60 -29.51
N ALA A 73 -6.91 -20.74 -29.10
CA ALA A 73 -5.49 -20.88 -29.37
C ALA A 73 -4.71 -20.66 -28.07
N GLY A 74 -3.78 -21.55 -27.73
CA GLY A 74 -3.05 -21.45 -26.47
C GLY A 74 -1.59 -21.85 -26.61
N ASN A 75 -0.76 -21.28 -25.76
CA ASN A 75 0.68 -21.54 -25.65
C ASN A 75 1.12 -21.33 -24.20
N GLY A 76 1.58 -22.38 -23.52
CA GLY A 76 1.87 -22.31 -22.08
C GLY A 76 0.65 -21.81 -21.28
N GLY A 77 0.87 -20.81 -20.42
CA GLY A 77 -0.18 -20.17 -19.61
C GLY A 77 -1.12 -19.23 -20.38
N ARG A 78 -0.90 -18.99 -21.67
CA ARG A 78 -1.74 -18.12 -22.50
C ARG A 78 -2.87 -18.90 -23.19
N LEU A 79 -4.08 -18.34 -23.15
CA LEU A 79 -5.25 -18.76 -23.92
C LEU A 79 -5.92 -17.56 -24.60
N GLU A 80 -6.05 -17.61 -25.92
CA GLU A 80 -6.87 -16.68 -26.69
C GLU A 80 -8.19 -17.34 -27.08
N ILE A 81 -9.29 -16.63 -26.80
CA ILE A 81 -10.65 -16.98 -27.19
C ILE A 81 -11.10 -15.94 -28.22
N ARG A 82 -11.36 -16.37 -29.45
CA ARG A 82 -11.68 -15.46 -30.56
C ARG A 82 -13.01 -15.82 -31.22
N ALA A 83 -13.84 -14.80 -31.42
CA ALA A 83 -15.01 -14.89 -32.28
C ALA A 83 -14.59 -14.70 -33.76
N ILE A 84 -14.96 -15.65 -34.61
CA ILE A 84 -14.78 -15.58 -36.06
C ILE A 84 -16.16 -15.65 -36.70
N HIS A 85 -16.56 -14.63 -37.45
CA HIS A 85 -17.86 -14.62 -38.12
C HIS A 85 -17.72 -14.95 -39.62
N ARG A 86 -18.78 -15.48 -40.24
CA ARG A 86 -18.83 -15.75 -41.68
C ARG A 86 -19.10 -14.44 -42.42
N THR A 87 -18.22 -14.12 -43.37
CA THR A 87 -18.13 -12.81 -44.05
C THR A 87 -19.26 -12.53 -45.04
N ALA A 88 -20.01 -13.55 -45.48
CA ALA A 88 -21.07 -13.43 -46.48
C ALA A 88 -22.24 -12.50 -46.06
N GLN A 89 -22.28 -12.03 -44.81
CA GLN A 89 -23.43 -11.30 -44.25
C GLN A 89 -23.12 -9.92 -43.62
N PHE A 90 -21.86 -9.41 -43.66
CA PHE A 90 -21.44 -8.09 -43.12
C PHE A 90 -22.30 -7.56 -41.94
N TYR A 91 -22.39 -8.33 -40.85
CA TYR A 91 -23.22 -7.96 -39.71
C TYR A 91 -22.39 -7.55 -38.51
N HIS A 92 -22.94 -6.60 -37.76
CA HIS A 92 -22.41 -6.14 -36.48
C HIS A 92 -23.04 -6.94 -35.35
N GLY A 93 -22.27 -7.18 -34.30
CA GLY A 93 -22.75 -7.98 -33.18
C GLY A 93 -21.83 -7.92 -31.98
N ILE A 94 -22.42 -8.10 -30.81
CA ILE A 94 -21.71 -8.19 -29.54
C ILE A 94 -21.94 -9.60 -29.00
N LEU A 95 -20.84 -10.27 -28.69
CA LEU A 95 -20.88 -11.51 -27.94
C LEU A 95 -20.47 -11.19 -26.51
N SER A 96 -21.42 -11.29 -25.59
CA SER A 96 -21.22 -10.97 -24.18
C SER A 96 -21.01 -12.24 -23.38
N PHE A 97 -20.05 -12.21 -22.47
CA PHE A 97 -19.78 -13.26 -21.51
C PHE A 97 -19.94 -12.71 -20.10
N GLU A 98 -20.56 -13.51 -19.24
CA GLU A 98 -20.68 -13.28 -17.81
C GLU A 98 -20.45 -14.60 -17.10
N GLY A 99 -19.78 -14.57 -15.96
CA GLY A 99 -19.60 -15.76 -15.16
C GLY A 99 -18.68 -15.54 -13.98
N SER A 100 -18.04 -16.60 -13.52
CA SER A 100 -17.21 -16.58 -12.32
C SER A 100 -15.78 -17.08 -12.57
N VAL A 101 -14.86 -16.54 -11.79
CA VAL A 101 -13.46 -16.96 -11.69
C VAL A 101 -13.24 -17.41 -10.25
N SER A 102 -12.78 -18.64 -10.06
CA SER A 102 -12.24 -19.11 -8.78
C SER A 102 -10.73 -19.05 -8.87
N PHE A 103 -10.14 -18.16 -8.07
CA PHE A 103 -8.70 -17.96 -7.97
C PHE A 103 -8.33 -17.60 -6.52
N PRO A 104 -8.15 -18.63 -5.66
CA PRO A 104 -8.04 -18.46 -4.21
C PRO A 104 -6.94 -17.51 -3.75
N GLY A 105 -7.26 -16.65 -2.78
CA GLY A 105 -6.32 -15.71 -2.17
C GLY A 105 -5.86 -14.55 -3.05
N ALA A 106 -6.47 -14.36 -4.22
CA ALA A 106 -6.15 -13.25 -5.12
C ALA A 106 -6.89 -11.96 -4.74
N PHE A 107 -6.45 -10.83 -5.29
CA PHE A 107 -7.22 -9.58 -5.33
C PHE A 107 -7.25 -9.01 -6.75
N ALA A 108 -8.28 -8.24 -7.07
CA ALA A 108 -8.44 -7.61 -8.37
C ALA A 108 -7.52 -6.39 -8.51
N CYS A 109 -6.83 -6.28 -9.65
CA CYS A 109 -5.81 -5.28 -9.89
C CYS A 109 -5.66 -4.94 -11.37
N ARG A 110 -4.77 -3.99 -11.65
CA ARG A 110 -4.37 -3.56 -12.98
C ARG A 110 -2.88 -3.82 -13.19
N CYS A 111 -2.57 -4.62 -14.19
CA CYS A 111 -1.21 -4.98 -14.61
C CYS A 111 -0.80 -4.28 -15.91
N GLN A 112 -1.75 -3.78 -16.71
CA GLN A 112 -1.43 -3.07 -17.95
C GLN A 112 -1.46 -1.55 -17.73
N PRO A 113 -0.29 -0.88 -17.71
CA PRO A 113 -0.25 0.57 -17.53
C PRO A 113 -0.86 1.29 -18.74
N PRO A 114 -1.63 2.37 -18.53
CA PRO A 114 -1.96 3.30 -19.61
C PRO A 114 -0.69 4.02 -20.11
N GLU A 115 -0.77 4.65 -21.28
CA GLU A 115 0.34 5.45 -21.83
C GLU A 115 0.74 6.60 -20.90
N VAL A 116 -0.24 7.20 -20.23
CA VAL A 116 -0.06 8.25 -19.22
C VAL A 116 -0.76 7.82 -17.94
N VAL A 117 -0.02 7.79 -16.82
CA VAL A 117 -0.56 7.44 -15.50
C VAL A 117 -0.89 8.73 -14.75
N ASN A 118 -2.16 9.15 -14.83
CA ASN A 118 -2.65 10.30 -14.06
C ASN A 118 -3.23 9.91 -12.69
N VAL A 119 -3.80 8.71 -12.60
CA VAL A 119 -4.47 8.16 -11.41
C VAL A 119 -3.69 6.96 -10.90
N ILE A 120 -3.44 6.95 -9.59
CA ILE A 120 -2.87 5.82 -8.85
C ILE A 120 -3.96 5.23 -7.99
N GLN A 121 -4.26 3.95 -8.17
CA GLN A 121 -5.29 3.23 -7.44
C GLN A 121 -4.69 2.31 -6.38
N MET A 122 -5.29 2.37 -5.21
CA MET A 122 -4.97 1.59 -4.03
C MET A 122 -6.28 1.08 -3.43
N GLY A 123 -6.20 -0.01 -2.68
CA GLY A 123 -7.38 -0.65 -2.08
C GLY A 123 -7.22 -0.93 -0.60
N THR A 124 -8.29 -0.76 0.17
CA THR A 124 -8.41 -1.29 1.53
C THR A 124 -9.70 -2.11 1.68
N GLY A 125 -9.56 -3.38 2.02
CA GLY A 125 -10.66 -4.36 1.95
C GLY A 125 -10.73 -5.04 0.58
N MET A 126 -11.85 -5.72 0.30
CA MET A 126 -12.10 -6.38 -0.99
C MET A 126 -12.59 -5.35 -2.02
N THR A 127 -11.65 -4.63 -2.61
CA THR A 127 -11.94 -3.47 -3.48
C THR A 127 -11.88 -3.81 -4.96
N ASP A 128 -12.72 -3.14 -5.75
CA ASP A 128 -12.82 -3.32 -7.19
C ASP A 128 -12.73 -1.97 -7.92
N SER A 129 -12.30 -2.02 -9.18
CA SER A 129 -12.22 -0.89 -10.09
C SER A 129 -12.59 -1.39 -11.49
N LYS A 130 -13.35 -0.59 -12.26
CA LYS A 130 -13.54 -0.87 -13.69
C LYS A 130 -12.23 -0.81 -14.50
N CYS A 131 -11.16 -0.26 -13.93
CA CYS A 131 -9.83 -0.29 -14.53
C CYS A 131 -9.08 -1.61 -14.32
N ASN A 132 -9.62 -2.54 -13.52
CA ASN A 132 -8.96 -3.82 -13.25
C ASN A 132 -8.92 -4.69 -14.51
N ASP A 133 -7.75 -5.27 -14.76
CA ASP A 133 -7.50 -6.16 -15.90
C ASP A 133 -6.88 -7.49 -15.47
N ALA A 134 -6.71 -7.72 -14.16
CA ALA A 134 -6.03 -8.87 -13.63
C ALA A 134 -6.52 -9.26 -12.23
N LEU A 135 -6.16 -10.49 -11.84
CA LEU A 135 -6.24 -11.00 -10.48
C LEU A 135 -4.84 -11.43 -10.04
N PHE A 136 -4.41 -11.04 -8.83
CA PHE A 136 -3.07 -11.36 -8.32
C PHE A 136 -3.12 -12.10 -6.98
N ASP A 137 -2.54 -13.30 -6.95
CA ASP A 137 -2.31 -14.14 -5.77
C ASP A 137 -0.91 -13.86 -5.21
N ARG A 138 -0.88 -13.10 -4.11
CA ARG A 138 0.34 -12.70 -3.42
C ARG A 138 1.12 -13.88 -2.86
N GLU A 139 0.45 -14.90 -2.33
CA GLU A 139 1.14 -15.98 -1.60
C GLU A 139 2.01 -16.82 -2.54
N HIS A 140 1.57 -17.01 -3.78
CA HIS A 140 2.25 -17.88 -4.74
C HIS A 140 2.92 -17.12 -5.89
N ASP A 141 2.91 -15.78 -5.87
CA ASP A 141 3.38 -14.92 -6.97
C ASP A 141 2.73 -15.26 -8.32
N ARG A 142 1.40 -15.36 -8.35
CA ARG A 142 0.65 -15.72 -9.56
C ARG A 142 -0.29 -14.62 -10.00
N CYS A 143 -0.29 -14.32 -11.28
CA CYS A 143 -1.17 -13.30 -11.85
C CYS A 143 -1.95 -13.85 -13.05
N LEU A 144 -3.27 -13.68 -13.03
CA LEU A 144 -4.14 -13.95 -14.18
C LEU A 144 -4.51 -12.62 -14.84
N VAL A 145 -3.97 -12.37 -16.03
CA VAL A 145 -4.20 -11.13 -16.79
C VAL A 145 -5.22 -11.38 -17.91
N PHE A 146 -6.14 -10.45 -18.07
CA PHE A 146 -7.17 -10.40 -19.10
C PHE A 146 -6.87 -9.25 -20.05
N SER A 147 -6.89 -9.49 -21.37
CA SER A 147 -6.67 -8.41 -22.34
C SER A 147 -7.44 -8.58 -23.65
N GLY A 148 -7.55 -7.50 -24.42
CA GLY A 148 -8.18 -7.46 -25.75
C GLY A 148 -9.71 -7.35 -25.76
N ALA A 149 -10.38 -7.73 -24.66
CA ALA A 149 -11.83 -7.62 -24.54
C ALA A 149 -12.29 -6.17 -24.30
N ASN A 150 -13.57 -5.89 -24.59
CA ASN A 150 -14.20 -4.62 -24.28
C ASN A 150 -15.12 -4.79 -23.08
N GLN A 151 -15.38 -3.71 -22.34
CA GLN A 151 -16.21 -3.74 -21.14
C GLN A 151 -15.81 -4.89 -20.20
N LEU A 152 -14.50 -5.06 -20.01
CA LEU A 152 -13.98 -6.01 -19.06
C LEU A 152 -14.30 -5.49 -17.66
N GLU A 153 -14.94 -6.33 -16.85
CA GLU A 153 -15.28 -6.02 -15.48
C GLU A 153 -14.97 -7.23 -14.62
N ILE A 154 -14.25 -6.99 -13.54
CA ILE A 154 -13.90 -7.98 -12.52
C ILE A 154 -14.48 -7.44 -11.21
N THR A 155 -15.36 -8.22 -10.58
CA THR A 155 -15.98 -7.85 -9.31
C THR A 155 -15.70 -8.93 -8.28
N THR A 156 -15.16 -8.55 -7.13
CA THR A 156 -14.86 -9.45 -6.03
C THR A 156 -16.15 -9.93 -5.37
N VAL A 157 -16.27 -11.25 -5.16
CA VAL A 157 -17.39 -11.86 -4.43
C VAL A 157 -16.96 -12.21 -3.01
N ASP A 158 -15.81 -12.86 -2.89
CA ASP A 158 -15.13 -13.19 -1.64
C ASP A 158 -13.63 -13.35 -1.90
N ALA A 159 -12.87 -13.81 -0.90
CA ALA A 159 -11.41 -13.96 -0.98
C ALA A 159 -10.92 -14.96 -2.05
N ASP A 160 -11.80 -15.81 -2.59
CA ASP A 160 -11.44 -16.86 -3.54
C ASP A 160 -12.18 -16.77 -4.87
N ASN A 161 -13.24 -15.96 -4.96
CA ASN A 161 -14.17 -15.94 -6.08
C ASN A 161 -14.45 -14.53 -6.59
N PHE A 162 -14.55 -14.41 -7.91
CA PHE A 162 -14.80 -13.16 -8.63
C PHE A 162 -15.87 -13.39 -9.69
N ASN A 163 -16.66 -12.35 -9.96
CA ASN A 163 -17.45 -12.26 -11.18
C ASN A 163 -16.58 -11.68 -12.31
N LEU A 164 -16.82 -12.16 -13.52
CA LEU A 164 -16.14 -11.69 -14.73
C LEU A 164 -17.16 -11.40 -15.80
N LYS A 165 -17.12 -10.19 -16.37
CA LYS A 165 -17.91 -9.78 -17.53
C LYS A 165 -17.00 -9.23 -18.60
N PHE A 166 -17.31 -9.52 -19.86
CA PHE A 166 -16.63 -8.90 -20.99
C PHE A 166 -17.41 -9.06 -22.30
N GLN A 167 -17.04 -8.28 -23.30
CA GLN A 167 -17.65 -8.26 -24.63
C GLN A 167 -16.63 -8.42 -25.75
N LEU A 168 -17.02 -9.22 -26.75
CA LEU A 168 -16.31 -9.34 -28.03
C LEU A 168 -17.13 -8.65 -29.13
N VAL A 169 -16.52 -7.66 -29.79
CA VAL A 169 -17.14 -6.92 -30.89
C VAL A 169 -16.75 -7.59 -32.20
N ILE A 170 -17.62 -8.45 -32.72
CA ILE A 170 -17.25 -9.43 -33.76
C ILE A 170 -16.85 -8.79 -35.09
N GLN A 171 -17.34 -7.58 -35.39
CA GLN A 171 -17.00 -6.85 -36.61
C GLN A 171 -15.63 -6.13 -36.57
N LYS A 172 -15.01 -6.03 -35.39
CA LYS A 172 -13.72 -5.34 -35.19
C LYS A 172 -12.67 -6.38 -34.81
N ALA A 173 -11.75 -6.70 -35.71
CA ALA A 173 -10.78 -7.78 -35.51
C ALA A 173 -9.93 -7.67 -34.23
N ALA A 174 -9.61 -6.44 -33.80
CA ALA A 174 -8.87 -6.15 -32.57
C ALA A 174 -9.71 -6.36 -31.28
N GLN A 175 -11.04 -6.33 -31.40
CA GLN A 175 -12.02 -6.41 -30.32
C GLN A 175 -12.81 -7.73 -30.33
N ALA A 176 -12.52 -8.62 -31.28
CA ALA A 176 -13.19 -9.90 -31.47
C ALA A 176 -12.53 -11.05 -30.68
N ALA A 177 -11.62 -10.75 -29.76
CA ALA A 177 -10.93 -11.74 -28.94
C ALA A 177 -10.68 -11.24 -27.52
N ILE A 178 -10.63 -12.19 -26.58
CA ILE A 178 -10.06 -12.01 -25.24
C ILE A 178 -8.85 -12.93 -25.11
N VAL A 179 -7.84 -12.46 -24.39
CA VAL A 179 -6.64 -13.21 -24.03
C VAL A 179 -6.59 -13.35 -22.52
N LEU A 180 -6.38 -14.58 -22.05
CA LEU A 180 -6.19 -14.96 -20.66
C LEU A 180 -4.75 -15.44 -20.51
N GLU A 181 -3.98 -14.81 -19.63
CA GLU A 181 -2.58 -15.16 -19.38
C GLU A 181 -2.35 -15.42 -17.91
N LEU A 182 -2.12 -16.69 -17.57
CA LEU A 182 -1.67 -17.07 -16.23
C LEU A 182 -0.14 -17.02 -16.20
N HIS A 183 0.39 -16.10 -15.40
CA HIS A 183 1.80 -15.98 -15.08
C HIS A 183 2.06 -16.60 -13.72
N ASP A 184 2.92 -17.63 -13.69
CA ASP A 184 3.66 -17.98 -12.48
C ASP A 184 4.86 -17.03 -12.34
N ASP A 185 5.35 -16.85 -11.11
CA ASP A 185 6.51 -16.00 -10.80
C ASP A 185 6.35 -14.55 -11.33
N TYR A 186 5.15 -13.97 -11.16
CA TYR A 186 4.79 -12.69 -11.79
C TYR A 186 5.77 -11.56 -11.44
N TYR A 187 6.02 -11.33 -10.15
CA TYR A 187 7.00 -10.37 -9.66
C TYR A 187 8.41 -10.90 -9.79
N LYS A 188 8.64 -12.17 -9.49
CA LYS A 188 9.99 -12.74 -9.46
C LYS A 188 10.72 -12.64 -10.79
N ASP A 189 10.03 -12.94 -11.89
CA ASP A 189 10.61 -12.86 -13.23
C ASP A 189 10.69 -11.43 -13.80
N ARG A 190 9.94 -10.48 -13.21
CA ARG A 190 9.85 -9.09 -13.74
C ARG A 190 10.62 -8.06 -12.93
N TYR A 191 10.54 -8.14 -11.60
CA TYR A 191 10.86 -7.02 -10.71
C TYR A 191 11.63 -7.43 -9.45
N ILE A 192 11.33 -8.58 -8.84
CA ILE A 192 11.76 -8.93 -7.47
C ILE A 192 12.41 -10.31 -7.46
N PRO A 193 13.71 -10.46 -7.79
CA PRO A 193 14.37 -11.77 -7.85
C PRO A 193 14.30 -12.59 -6.55
N TYR A 194 14.20 -11.89 -5.40
CA TYR A 194 14.08 -12.46 -4.06
C TYR A 194 12.63 -12.38 -3.53
N TYR A 195 11.63 -12.57 -4.41
CA TYR A 195 10.23 -12.52 -4.02
C TYR A 195 9.93 -13.52 -2.90
N GLU A 196 9.49 -12.97 -1.78
CA GLU A 196 8.84 -13.70 -0.69
C GLU A 196 7.64 -12.85 -0.29
N PRO A 197 6.43 -13.43 -0.16
CA PRO A 197 5.28 -12.67 0.28
C PRO A 197 5.53 -12.13 1.70
N ILE A 198 5.05 -10.90 1.94
CA ILE A 198 5.18 -10.26 3.24
C ILE A 198 4.65 -11.17 4.36
N ASN A 199 5.45 -11.35 5.41
CA ASN A 199 5.05 -12.20 6.53
C ASN A 199 4.08 -11.47 7.47
N LYS A 200 2.79 -11.55 7.14
CA LYS A 200 1.68 -10.96 7.94
C LYS A 200 1.54 -11.53 9.35
N LYS A 201 2.17 -12.67 9.68
CA LYS A 201 2.18 -13.17 11.07
C LYS A 201 3.18 -12.40 11.93
N ARG A 202 4.34 -12.08 11.35
CA ARG A 202 5.41 -11.32 12.01
C ARG A 202 5.15 -9.81 12.00
N CYS A 203 4.65 -9.29 10.89
CA CYS A 203 4.29 -7.88 10.72
C CYS A 203 2.87 -7.79 10.15
N PRO A 204 1.81 -7.88 11.00
CA PRO A 204 0.42 -7.89 10.54
C PRO A 204 -0.06 -6.56 9.98
N SER A 205 0.53 -5.45 10.44
CA SER A 205 0.22 -4.09 10.00
C SER A 205 1.52 -3.31 9.75
N PRO A 206 1.46 -2.25 8.91
CA PRO A 206 2.58 -1.32 8.76
C PRO A 206 3.02 -0.78 10.12
N PRO A 207 4.31 -0.83 10.47
CA PRO A 207 4.80 -0.28 11.73
C PRO A 207 4.54 1.22 11.86
N THR A 208 4.11 1.65 13.06
CA THR A 208 3.94 3.05 13.42
C THR A 208 4.85 3.43 14.58
N GLY A 209 5.38 4.65 14.61
CA GLY A 209 6.26 5.02 15.70
C GLY A 209 6.81 6.44 15.70
N TRP A 210 7.90 6.63 16.43
CA TRP A 210 8.69 7.86 16.44
C TRP A 210 10.18 7.52 16.31
N MET A 211 10.95 8.39 15.62
CA MET A 211 12.40 8.24 15.46
C MET A 211 13.12 9.54 15.81
N SER A 212 14.22 9.45 16.56
CA SER A 212 14.99 10.63 16.97
C SER A 212 15.84 11.26 15.86
N TRP A 213 16.09 10.55 14.75
CA TRP A 213 17.07 10.94 13.73
C TRP A 213 16.81 12.33 13.14
N ASN A 214 15.58 12.63 12.70
CA ASN A 214 15.34 13.83 11.89
C ASN A 214 15.35 15.15 12.67
N VAL A 215 15.22 15.11 14.00
CA VAL A 215 15.26 16.31 14.84
C VAL A 215 16.45 16.38 15.79
N TYR A 216 16.98 15.23 16.23
CA TYR A 216 18.14 15.19 17.12
C TYR A 216 19.40 14.65 16.45
N PHE A 217 19.30 13.93 15.34
CA PHE A 217 20.40 13.23 14.66
C PHE A 217 21.26 12.42 15.63
N ASP A 218 22.41 12.96 16.03
CA ASP A 218 23.45 12.36 16.86
C ASP A 218 23.42 12.87 18.31
N GLN A 219 22.45 13.72 18.67
CA GLN A 219 22.42 14.43 19.95
C GLN A 219 21.40 13.88 20.98
N ALA A 220 20.48 12.98 20.61
CA ALA A 220 19.47 12.47 21.54
C ALA A 220 20.04 11.41 22.49
N GLY A 221 19.94 11.63 23.80
CA GLY A 221 20.20 10.61 24.81
C GLY A 221 18.94 9.94 25.33
N ALA A 222 19.11 9.10 26.35
CA ALA A 222 18.02 8.41 27.03
C ALA A 222 16.98 9.39 27.60
N LYS A 223 17.44 10.54 28.12
CA LYS A 223 16.55 11.55 28.69
C LYS A 223 15.63 12.17 27.63
N GLU A 224 16.20 12.64 26.52
CA GLU A 224 15.44 13.28 25.43
C GLU A 224 14.41 12.31 24.85
N ASN A 225 14.82 11.05 24.64
CA ASN A 225 13.92 9.99 24.17
C ASN A 225 12.75 9.74 25.14
N LEU A 226 13.01 9.63 26.44
CA LEU A 226 11.97 9.35 27.44
C LEU A 226 11.03 10.54 27.66
N ASP A 227 11.52 11.77 27.55
CA ASP A 227 10.69 12.97 27.64
C ASP A 227 9.70 13.07 26.46
N GLU A 228 10.18 12.85 25.23
CA GLU A 228 9.33 12.81 24.03
C GLU A 228 8.37 11.60 24.06
N ALA A 229 8.83 10.43 24.54
CA ALA A 229 7.99 9.24 24.67
C ALA A 229 6.80 9.48 25.61
N ARG A 230 6.95 10.25 26.70
CA ARG A 230 5.83 10.58 27.59
C ARG A 230 4.77 11.44 26.89
N ILE A 231 5.19 12.29 25.95
CA ILE A 231 4.26 13.08 25.12
C ILE A 231 3.59 12.16 24.11
N GLY A 232 4.36 11.35 23.38
CA GLY A 232 3.82 10.37 22.43
C GLY A 232 2.81 9.42 23.09
N ALA A 233 3.07 8.95 24.31
CA ALA A 233 2.19 8.07 25.05
C ALA A 233 0.83 8.71 25.38
N ARG A 234 0.82 10.04 25.59
CA ARG A 234 -0.41 10.80 25.85
C ARG A 234 -1.14 11.17 24.55
N GLU A 235 -0.40 11.63 23.54
CA GLU A 235 -0.99 12.26 22.35
C GLU A 235 -1.19 11.32 21.18
N LEU A 236 -0.33 10.32 20.98
CA LEU A 236 -0.26 9.54 19.74
C LEU A 236 -0.51 8.04 19.94
N LYS A 237 -0.13 7.51 21.10
CA LYS A 237 -0.39 6.10 21.43
C LYS A 237 -1.89 5.75 21.45
N PRO A 238 -2.81 6.59 22.00
CA PRO A 238 -4.25 6.31 21.90
C PRO A 238 -4.78 6.27 20.46
N PHE A 239 -4.02 6.82 19.51
CA PHE A 239 -4.34 6.86 18.09
C PHE A 239 -3.70 5.70 17.32
N GLY A 240 -2.85 4.87 17.95
CA GLY A 240 -2.25 3.70 17.31
C GLY A 240 -0.75 3.78 17.05
N MET A 241 -0.02 4.71 17.67
CA MET A 241 1.44 4.70 17.66
C MET A 241 1.99 3.56 18.54
N GLU A 242 2.90 2.74 17.98
CA GLU A 242 3.34 1.49 18.62
C GLU A 242 4.82 1.48 19.03
N PHE A 243 5.72 1.90 18.14
CA PHE A 243 7.17 1.78 18.31
C PHE A 243 7.84 3.09 18.72
N TRP A 244 8.90 2.99 19.51
CA TRP A 244 9.77 4.12 19.86
C TRP A 244 11.22 3.78 19.50
N SER A 245 11.73 4.31 18.39
CA SER A 245 13.00 3.91 17.80
C SER A 245 14.15 4.82 18.22
N ILE A 246 15.21 4.23 18.76
CA ILE A 246 16.42 4.91 19.21
C ILE A 246 17.48 4.91 18.10
N GLU A 247 18.05 6.08 17.85
CA GLU A 247 19.10 6.32 16.85
C GLU A 247 20.40 6.75 17.54
N SER A 248 21.53 6.67 16.84
CA SER A 248 22.84 7.21 17.27
C SER A 248 23.22 6.92 18.73
N TRP A 249 23.20 5.65 19.14
CA TRP A 249 23.42 5.26 20.54
C TRP A 249 24.85 4.83 20.88
N GLN A 250 25.68 4.61 19.86
CA GLN A 250 26.99 3.96 19.96
C GLN A 250 28.04 4.80 20.71
N GLY A 251 29.10 4.17 21.21
CA GLY A 251 30.09 4.78 22.12
C GLY A 251 30.71 6.13 21.72
N ASN A 252 30.75 6.46 20.42
CA ASN A 252 31.29 7.71 19.85
C ASN A 252 30.28 8.37 18.88
N SER A 253 28.99 8.24 19.16
CA SER A 253 27.91 8.74 18.30
C SER A 253 27.44 10.15 18.63
N ASP A 254 28.17 10.92 19.45
CA ASP A 254 27.84 12.30 19.80
C ASP A 254 28.27 13.33 18.74
N SER A 255 28.99 12.87 17.70
CA SER A 255 29.39 13.70 16.56
C SER A 255 29.47 12.91 15.25
N LEU A 256 28.67 13.33 14.28
CA LEU A 256 28.74 12.86 12.88
C LEU A 256 30.13 13.02 12.25
N PRO A 257 30.46 12.24 11.20
CA PRO A 257 29.61 11.28 10.48
C PRO A 257 29.57 9.88 11.10
N VAL A 258 28.55 9.10 10.72
CA VAL A 258 28.33 7.69 11.13
C VAL A 258 29.57 6.80 10.96
N SER A 259 30.41 7.04 9.94
CA SER A 259 31.67 6.30 9.76
C SER A 259 32.62 6.32 10.98
N LYS A 260 32.46 7.26 11.92
CA LYS A 260 33.26 7.34 13.14
C LYS A 260 32.64 6.58 14.32
N PHE A 261 31.40 6.11 14.20
CA PHE A 261 30.67 5.51 15.30
C PHE A 261 31.20 4.11 15.62
N ASP A 262 31.04 3.72 16.87
CA ASP A 262 31.40 2.42 17.42
C ASP A 262 30.34 1.34 17.06
N ASN A 263 29.98 1.25 15.77
CA ASN A 263 28.83 0.49 15.25
C ASN A 263 28.81 -1.00 15.60
N LEU A 264 29.98 -1.63 15.81
CA LEU A 264 30.09 -3.07 16.02
C LEU A 264 30.27 -3.48 17.48
N ASN A 265 30.82 -2.65 18.37
CA ASN A 265 31.29 -3.11 19.68
C ASN A 265 30.22 -3.20 20.80
N LEU A 266 28.93 -3.02 20.48
CA LEU A 266 27.81 -3.02 21.43
C LEU A 266 27.96 -2.06 22.62
N THR A 267 28.80 -1.02 22.50
CA THR A 267 29.02 -0.05 23.58
C THR A 267 28.13 1.16 23.38
N ALA A 268 27.34 1.51 24.39
CA ALA A 268 26.52 2.72 24.38
C ALA A 268 27.33 3.97 24.78
N HIS A 269 27.00 5.13 24.21
CA HIS A 269 27.63 6.40 24.58
C HIS A 269 27.35 6.71 26.07
N LYS A 270 28.40 6.74 26.90
CA LYS A 270 28.29 6.84 28.36
C LYS A 270 27.61 8.11 28.85
N GLY A 271 27.71 9.21 28.10
CA GLY A 271 27.07 10.48 28.44
C GLY A 271 25.57 10.52 28.10
N GLN A 272 25.20 9.98 26.94
CA GLN A 272 23.83 10.01 26.41
C GLN A 272 23.00 8.85 26.97
N PHE A 273 23.62 7.70 27.22
CA PHE A 273 22.98 6.46 27.67
C PHE A 273 23.70 5.85 28.89
N PRO A 274 23.80 6.57 30.02
CA PRO A 274 24.61 6.17 31.18
C PRO A 274 24.19 4.85 31.83
N GLU A 275 22.92 4.47 31.71
CA GLU A 275 22.38 3.20 32.24
C GLU A 275 22.33 2.07 31.19
N GLY A 276 22.82 2.32 29.97
CA GLY A 276 22.86 1.36 28.87
C GLY A 276 21.51 1.13 28.17
N MET A 277 21.56 0.38 27.07
CA MET A 277 20.44 0.22 26.15
C MET A 277 19.33 -0.71 26.67
N GLY A 278 19.68 -1.75 27.44
CA GLY A 278 18.69 -2.64 28.06
C GLY A 278 17.78 -1.93 29.08
N LYS A 279 18.34 -0.99 29.86
CA LYS A 279 17.55 -0.14 30.78
C LYS A 279 16.62 0.78 30.00
N LEU A 280 17.11 1.44 28.94
CA LEU A 280 16.30 2.32 28.11
C LEU A 280 15.14 1.56 27.43
N ALA A 281 15.40 0.37 26.87
CA ALA A 281 14.35 -0.46 26.29
C ALA A 281 13.26 -0.85 27.31
N LYS A 282 13.66 -1.12 28.56
CA LYS A 282 12.71 -1.36 29.66
C LYS A 282 11.88 -0.12 29.98
N ASP A 283 12.50 1.04 30.08
CA ASP A 283 11.81 2.30 30.41
C ASP A 283 10.80 2.70 29.32
N ILE A 284 11.16 2.53 28.04
CA ILE A 284 10.25 2.73 26.90
C ILE A 284 9.02 1.82 27.01
N ARG A 285 9.24 0.56 27.40
CA ARG A 285 8.15 -0.41 27.63
C ARG A 285 7.29 -0.06 28.84
N GLU A 286 7.85 0.54 29.88
CA GLU A 286 7.09 1.03 31.04
C GLU A 286 6.19 2.23 30.69
N ILE A 287 6.63 3.11 29.77
CA ILE A 287 5.78 4.14 29.14
C ILE A 287 4.73 3.49 28.21
N GLY A 288 5.06 2.32 27.69
CA GLY A 288 4.16 1.40 27.01
C GLY A 288 4.29 1.38 25.50
N PHE A 289 5.42 1.83 24.96
CA PHE A 289 5.79 1.58 23.57
C PHE A 289 6.60 0.30 23.44
N ARG A 290 6.70 -0.21 22.20
CA ARG A 290 7.65 -1.27 21.85
C ARG A 290 8.99 -0.63 21.47
N PRO A 291 10.10 -1.01 22.10
CA PRO A 291 11.39 -0.36 21.85
C PRO A 291 11.96 -0.75 20.49
N GLY A 292 12.40 0.25 19.72
CA GLY A 292 13.12 0.08 18.46
C GLY A 292 14.56 0.58 18.53
N ILE A 293 15.44 0.05 17.68
CA ILE A 293 16.86 0.42 17.63
C ILE A 293 17.36 0.48 16.20
N TRP A 294 18.18 1.49 15.93
CA TRP A 294 18.95 1.63 14.69
C TRP A 294 20.36 1.07 14.82
N THR A 295 20.84 0.42 13.76
CA THR A 295 22.21 -0.10 13.66
C THR A 295 22.74 0.05 12.23
N ALA A 296 24.05 0.20 12.06
CA ALA A 296 24.72 0.24 10.76
C ALA A 296 25.89 -0.78 10.71
N PRO A 297 25.59 -2.09 10.72
CA PRO A 297 26.53 -3.14 11.11
C PRO A 297 27.49 -3.60 9.99
N PHE A 298 27.79 -2.76 9.00
CA PHE A 298 28.73 -3.11 7.91
C PHE A 298 30.14 -2.56 8.10
N GLY A 299 30.37 -1.76 9.14
CA GLY A 299 31.70 -1.25 9.45
C GLY A 299 31.71 -0.55 10.79
N THR A 300 32.90 -0.16 11.25
CA THR A 300 33.07 0.59 12.50
C THR A 300 34.09 1.71 12.36
N GLY A 301 33.96 2.73 13.20
CA GLY A 301 34.95 3.78 13.40
C GLY A 301 35.91 3.52 14.56
N SER A 302 35.71 2.43 15.33
CA SER A 302 36.50 2.08 16.51
C SER A 302 37.86 1.49 16.11
N ASP A 303 38.93 2.18 16.48
CA ASP A 303 40.30 1.71 16.25
C ASP A 303 40.61 0.49 17.13
N GLU A 304 40.11 0.44 18.36
CA GLU A 304 40.32 -0.67 19.30
C GLU A 304 39.71 -1.98 18.75
N PHE A 305 38.44 -1.94 18.36
CA PHE A 305 37.74 -3.10 17.79
C PHE A 305 38.43 -3.58 16.49
N TYR A 306 38.88 -2.65 15.65
CA TYR A 306 39.65 -2.99 14.46
C TYR A 306 40.99 -3.67 14.79
N GLN A 307 41.74 -3.17 15.78
CA GLN A 307 43.03 -3.78 16.14
C GLN A 307 42.87 -5.19 16.71
N GLU A 308 41.78 -5.45 17.46
CA GLU A 308 41.46 -6.77 18.02
C GLU A 308 41.02 -7.76 16.92
N HIS A 309 40.26 -7.29 15.93
CA HIS A 309 39.65 -8.12 14.89
C HIS A 309 40.15 -7.80 13.48
N LYS A 310 41.45 -7.52 13.28
CA LYS A 310 41.98 -7.05 11.99
C LYS A 310 41.56 -7.91 10.79
N ASP A 311 41.58 -9.23 10.94
CA ASP A 311 41.25 -10.20 9.88
C ASP A 311 39.75 -10.25 9.53
N TRP A 312 38.91 -9.46 10.21
CA TRP A 312 37.49 -9.31 9.92
C TRP A 312 37.19 -8.19 8.93
N PHE A 313 38.18 -7.35 8.61
CA PHE A 313 37.99 -6.14 7.81
C PHE A 313 38.71 -6.22 6.47
N LEU A 314 38.16 -5.51 5.49
CA LEU A 314 38.72 -5.42 4.15
C LEU A 314 39.90 -4.46 4.09
N HIS A 315 40.95 -4.86 3.37
CA HIS A 315 42.10 -4.03 3.07
C HIS A 315 42.35 -3.96 1.56
N ASP A 316 42.81 -2.81 1.10
CA ASP A 316 43.24 -2.62 -0.28
C ASP A 316 44.56 -3.36 -0.58
N GLU A 317 45.05 -3.18 -1.81
CA GLU A 317 46.30 -3.81 -2.26
C GLU A 317 47.55 -3.42 -1.47
N ASN A 318 47.51 -2.27 -0.78
CA ASN A 318 48.59 -1.76 0.04
C ASN A 318 48.42 -2.14 1.52
N GLY A 319 47.39 -2.93 1.86
CA GLY A 319 47.05 -3.28 3.24
C GLY A 319 46.34 -2.13 3.99
N THR A 320 45.84 -1.12 3.28
CA THR A 320 45.10 -0.01 3.89
C THR A 320 43.64 -0.41 4.08
N PRO A 321 43.04 -0.19 5.27
CA PRO A 321 41.63 -0.51 5.48
C PRO A 321 40.71 0.23 4.52
N MET A 322 39.78 -0.51 3.94
CA MET A 322 38.74 0.04 3.08
C MET A 322 37.64 0.71 3.91
N LYS A 323 37.06 1.78 3.34
CA LYS A 323 36.12 2.66 4.03
C LYS A 323 34.80 2.77 3.27
N THR A 324 33.71 2.79 4.01
CA THR A 324 32.36 3.09 3.54
C THR A 324 31.76 4.24 4.37
N TRP A 325 30.56 4.70 4.01
CA TRP A 325 29.92 5.80 4.72
C TRP A 325 29.60 5.47 6.19
N ASN A 326 29.47 4.18 6.53
CA ASN A 326 29.17 3.66 7.86
C ASN A 326 30.37 3.01 8.57
N GLY A 327 31.60 3.15 8.08
CA GLY A 327 32.79 2.73 8.82
C GLY A 327 34.13 3.15 8.22
N LYS A 328 35.11 3.45 9.09
CA LYS A 328 36.53 3.53 8.71
C LYS A 328 37.13 2.15 8.40
N TYR A 329 36.52 1.11 8.95
CA TYR A 329 36.89 -0.29 8.79
C TYR A 329 35.64 -1.03 8.34
N THR A 330 35.58 -1.40 7.06
CA THR A 330 34.45 -2.14 6.48
C THR A 330 34.67 -3.64 6.61
N ILE A 331 33.64 -4.37 7.05
CA ILE A 331 33.72 -5.81 7.29
C ILE A 331 33.96 -6.61 6.00
N ASP A 332 34.49 -7.83 6.14
CA ASP A 332 34.55 -8.84 5.10
C ASP A 332 33.42 -9.89 5.31
N PRO A 333 32.32 -9.84 4.54
CA PRO A 333 31.22 -10.79 4.65
C PRO A 333 31.56 -12.21 4.19
N SER A 334 32.70 -12.40 3.51
CA SER A 334 33.15 -13.73 3.11
C SER A 334 33.70 -14.54 4.29
N ASN A 335 34.02 -13.88 5.40
CA ASN A 335 34.54 -14.48 6.63
C ASN A 335 33.41 -14.99 7.55
N ASP A 336 33.36 -16.30 7.80
CA ASP A 336 32.32 -16.93 8.64
C ASP A 336 32.27 -16.40 10.07
N GLU A 337 33.41 -16.01 10.65
CA GLU A 337 33.46 -15.42 12.00
C GLU A 337 32.72 -14.08 12.07
N VAL A 338 32.81 -13.28 11.00
CA VAL A 338 32.09 -12.00 10.89
C VAL A 338 30.59 -12.26 10.83
N ILE A 339 30.17 -13.23 10.01
CA ILE A 339 28.76 -13.59 9.88
C ILE A 339 28.18 -14.09 11.22
N GLU A 340 28.90 -14.94 11.94
CA GLU A 340 28.46 -15.40 13.26
C GLU A 340 28.42 -14.25 14.28
N TYR A 341 29.38 -13.33 14.23
CA TYR A 341 29.36 -12.13 15.06
C TYR A 341 28.14 -11.25 14.80
N LEU A 342 27.79 -11.02 13.53
CA LEU A 342 26.61 -10.23 13.16
C LEU A 342 25.31 -10.84 13.72
N LYS A 343 25.20 -12.18 13.74
CA LYS A 343 24.06 -12.87 14.37
C LYS A 343 24.04 -12.63 15.88
N GLN A 344 25.19 -12.77 16.55
CA GLN A 344 25.30 -12.56 17.99
C GLN A 344 25.02 -11.11 18.39
N TYR A 345 25.51 -10.15 17.60
CA TYR A 345 25.25 -8.72 17.78
C TYR A 345 23.75 -8.41 17.82
N HIS A 346 23.01 -8.86 16.80
CA HIS A 346 21.56 -8.61 16.74
C HIS A 346 20.79 -9.45 17.76
N ARG A 347 21.27 -10.66 18.08
CA ARG A 347 20.69 -11.49 19.15
C ARG A 347 20.82 -10.80 20.51
N HIS A 348 21.95 -10.18 20.80
CA HIS A 348 22.15 -9.41 22.03
C HIS A 348 21.15 -8.24 22.12
N ALA A 349 21.04 -7.43 21.07
CA ALA A 349 20.07 -6.33 21.03
C ALA A 349 18.61 -6.82 21.14
N SER A 350 18.27 -7.96 20.54
CA SER A 350 16.91 -8.54 20.54
C SER A 350 16.54 -9.21 21.87
N GLN A 351 17.44 -10.00 22.44
CA GLN A 351 17.14 -10.87 23.59
C GLN A 351 17.63 -10.31 24.91
N GLU A 352 18.84 -9.74 24.95
CA GLU A 352 19.43 -9.23 26.19
C GLU A 352 18.99 -7.79 26.48
N TRP A 353 18.99 -6.92 25.46
CA TRP A 353 18.45 -5.56 25.62
C TRP A 353 16.93 -5.51 25.44
N GLY A 354 16.35 -6.45 24.69
CA GLY A 354 14.90 -6.56 24.55
C GLY A 354 14.29 -5.61 23.53
N TYR A 355 15.01 -5.26 22.46
CA TYR A 355 14.47 -4.47 21.34
C TYR A 355 13.59 -5.33 20.42
N GLU A 356 12.60 -4.69 19.79
CA GLU A 356 11.54 -5.36 19.04
C GLU A 356 11.38 -4.88 17.59
N PHE A 357 11.90 -3.69 17.29
CA PHE A 357 11.96 -3.11 15.95
C PHE A 357 13.41 -2.76 15.62
N PHE A 358 13.88 -3.20 14.46
CA PHE A 358 15.26 -3.06 14.03
C PHE A 358 15.30 -2.32 12.71
N LYS A 359 15.86 -1.10 12.72
CA LYS A 359 16.24 -0.38 11.51
C LYS A 359 17.70 -0.68 11.22
N ILE A 360 17.96 -1.44 10.15
CA ILE A 360 19.33 -1.77 9.74
C ILE A 360 19.70 -0.90 8.55
N ASP A 361 20.77 -0.14 8.69
CA ASP A 361 21.18 0.87 7.72
C ASP A 361 22.46 0.49 6.98
N GLY A 362 22.61 1.07 5.79
CA GLY A 362 23.66 0.70 4.85
C GLY A 362 23.30 -0.50 3.97
N MET A 363 21.99 -0.70 3.73
CA MET A 363 21.45 -1.75 2.86
C MET A 363 21.75 -1.46 1.38
N SER A 364 20.84 -1.74 0.44
CA SER A 364 21.16 -1.59 -0.99
C SER A 364 21.59 -0.17 -1.38
N GLY A 365 20.82 0.84 -0.99
CA GLY A 365 21.05 2.25 -1.34
C GLY A 365 21.27 2.49 -2.84
N ARG A 366 21.47 3.75 -3.22
CA ARG A 366 21.71 4.12 -4.64
C ARG A 366 23.17 4.38 -5.00
N SER A 367 24.02 4.65 -4.00
CA SER A 367 25.39 5.10 -4.24
C SER A 367 26.36 3.92 -4.21
N HIS A 368 27.43 4.01 -5.01
CA HIS A 368 28.49 3.00 -5.05
C HIS A 368 29.07 2.68 -3.67
N GLY A 369 29.00 3.63 -2.71
CA GLY A 369 29.49 3.47 -1.34
C GLY A 369 28.60 2.67 -0.38
N TYR A 370 27.38 2.28 -0.78
CA TYR A 370 26.53 1.37 -0.01
C TYR A 370 27.00 -0.07 -0.18
N CYS A 371 26.81 -0.89 0.86
CA CYS A 371 27.51 -2.16 0.97
C CYS A 371 27.09 -3.18 -0.11
N ALA A 372 25.82 -3.18 -0.54
CA ALA A 372 25.38 -4.01 -1.65
C ALA A 372 26.16 -3.73 -2.95
N HIS A 373 26.48 -2.47 -3.25
CA HIS A 373 27.25 -2.10 -4.45
C HIS A 373 28.76 -2.14 -4.21
N PHE A 374 29.19 -1.74 -3.01
CA PHE A 374 30.60 -1.70 -2.63
C PHE A 374 31.23 -3.09 -2.69
N PHE A 375 30.54 -4.11 -2.16
CA PHE A 375 31.03 -5.48 -2.14
C PHE A 375 31.15 -6.11 -3.53
N GLU A 376 30.38 -5.65 -4.51
CA GLU A 376 30.43 -6.17 -5.88
C GLU A 376 31.50 -5.54 -6.76
N ARG A 377 32.21 -4.52 -6.28
CA ARG A 377 33.27 -3.89 -7.06
C ARG A 377 34.44 -4.85 -7.25
N PRO A 378 35.00 -4.98 -8.47
CA PRO A 378 36.07 -5.96 -8.74
C PRO A 378 37.27 -5.85 -7.80
N GLU A 379 37.68 -4.63 -7.46
CA GLU A 379 38.80 -4.36 -6.55
C GLU A 379 38.51 -4.77 -5.10
N VAL A 380 37.24 -4.76 -4.69
CA VAL A 380 36.79 -5.19 -3.36
C VAL A 380 36.63 -6.71 -3.34
N ARG A 381 36.02 -7.29 -4.37
CA ARG A 381 35.87 -8.75 -4.52
C ARG A 381 37.18 -9.49 -4.46
N ALA A 382 38.24 -8.91 -5.05
CA ALA A 382 39.59 -9.47 -5.00
C ALA A 382 40.23 -9.48 -3.59
N ARG A 383 39.62 -8.82 -2.60
CA ARG A 383 40.14 -8.64 -1.24
C ARG A 383 39.37 -9.41 -0.17
N PHE A 384 38.28 -10.06 -0.55
CA PHE A 384 37.60 -11.00 0.32
C PHE A 384 38.53 -12.16 0.71
N LYS A 385 38.41 -12.63 1.95
CA LYS A 385 39.02 -13.87 2.46
C LYS A 385 38.63 -15.07 1.59
N ASP A 386 37.39 -15.10 1.12
CA ASP A 386 36.93 -15.97 0.04
C ASP A 386 36.40 -15.13 -1.15
N PRO A 387 37.23 -14.89 -2.19
CA PRO A 387 36.82 -14.17 -3.40
C PRO A 387 35.69 -14.84 -4.20
N THR A 388 35.45 -16.14 -3.97
CA THR A 388 34.44 -16.93 -4.67
C THR A 388 33.05 -16.83 -4.04
N CYS A 389 32.93 -16.20 -2.85
CA CYS A 389 31.67 -15.99 -2.14
C CYS A 389 30.63 -15.31 -3.06
N PRO A 390 29.58 -16.00 -3.53
CA PRO A 390 28.77 -15.52 -4.65
C PRO A 390 28.07 -14.19 -4.34
N ASN A 391 27.40 -14.09 -3.18
CA ASN A 391 26.66 -12.90 -2.77
C ASN A 391 27.02 -12.50 -1.32
N PRO A 392 28.04 -11.66 -1.11
CA PRO A 392 28.47 -11.23 0.22
C PRO A 392 27.40 -10.40 0.96
N PHE A 393 26.60 -9.60 0.25
CA PHE A 393 25.58 -8.75 0.89
C PHE A 393 24.40 -9.57 1.41
N GLU A 394 23.94 -10.58 0.67
CA GLU A 394 22.90 -11.52 1.11
C GLU A 394 23.29 -12.27 2.38
N ARG A 395 24.57 -12.66 2.53
CA ARG A 395 25.06 -13.28 3.76
C ARG A 395 24.86 -12.39 4.98
N CYS A 396 25.13 -11.09 4.86
CA CYS A 396 24.86 -10.12 5.92
C CYS A 396 23.36 -9.99 6.19
N ALA A 397 22.54 -9.80 5.16
CA ALA A 397 21.08 -9.64 5.32
C ALA A 397 20.44 -10.84 6.03
N ALA A 398 20.84 -12.06 5.66
CA ALA A 398 20.42 -13.29 6.32
C ALA A 398 20.89 -13.36 7.78
N ALA A 399 22.15 -12.98 8.06
CA ALA A 399 22.68 -12.95 9.42
C ALA A 399 21.93 -11.96 10.32
N PHE A 400 21.54 -10.80 9.81
CA PHE A 400 20.72 -9.83 10.54
C PHE A 400 19.38 -10.43 10.91
N ARG A 401 18.65 -11.01 9.94
CA ARG A 401 17.36 -11.66 10.20
C ARG A 401 17.49 -12.79 11.23
N GLU A 402 18.49 -13.66 11.12
CA GLU A 402 18.71 -14.75 12.07
C GLU A 402 19.00 -14.25 13.48
N GLY A 403 19.83 -13.21 13.62
CA GLY A 403 20.17 -12.62 14.91
C GLY A 403 19.00 -11.84 15.54
N ILE A 404 18.27 -11.04 14.74
CA ILE A 404 17.07 -10.30 15.15
C ILE A 404 15.99 -11.28 15.66
N GLY A 405 15.83 -12.41 14.98
CA GLY A 405 14.88 -13.46 15.30
C GLY A 405 13.58 -13.40 14.49
N PRO A 406 12.72 -14.42 14.64
CA PRO A 406 11.54 -14.61 13.80
C PRO A 406 10.33 -13.75 14.19
N ASP A 407 10.35 -13.09 15.35
CA ASP A 407 9.18 -12.39 15.90
C ASP A 407 9.37 -10.86 16.00
N ARG A 408 10.50 -10.34 15.51
CA ARG A 408 10.83 -8.92 15.54
C ARG A 408 10.75 -8.31 14.16
N VAL A 409 10.44 -7.01 14.12
CA VAL A 409 10.30 -6.26 12.87
C VAL A 409 11.68 -5.83 12.37
N PHE A 410 11.97 -6.12 11.11
CA PHE A 410 13.19 -5.66 10.42
C PHE A 410 12.82 -4.66 9.32
N LEU A 411 13.19 -3.39 9.53
CA LEU A 411 13.25 -2.36 8.51
C LEU A 411 14.63 -2.33 7.84
N ALA A 412 14.69 -2.64 6.54
CA ALA A 412 15.86 -2.44 5.69
C ALA A 412 15.95 -0.95 5.28
N CYS A 413 16.82 -0.18 5.94
CA CYS A 413 16.99 1.24 5.65
C CYS A 413 17.79 1.45 4.35
N GLN A 414 17.18 2.18 3.42
CA GLN A 414 17.50 2.25 2.00
C GLN A 414 17.60 0.87 1.33
N GLY A 415 16.73 -0.07 1.72
CA GLY A 415 16.59 -1.33 1.02
C GLY A 415 15.96 -1.15 -0.37
N HIS A 416 16.16 -2.12 -1.24
CA HIS A 416 15.57 -2.12 -2.58
C HIS A 416 14.87 -3.45 -2.85
N TYR A 417 13.71 -3.42 -3.51
CA TYR A 417 12.92 -4.62 -3.81
C TYR A 417 13.66 -5.63 -4.73
N THR A 418 14.71 -5.20 -5.43
CA THR A 418 15.52 -6.11 -6.27
C THR A 418 16.62 -6.83 -5.48
N GLY A 419 16.90 -6.42 -4.25
CA GLY A 419 17.99 -6.94 -3.43
C GLY A 419 17.54 -8.08 -2.49
N PRO A 420 18.49 -8.80 -1.88
CA PRO A 420 18.18 -9.91 -0.97
C PRO A 420 17.39 -9.48 0.28
N GLU A 421 17.41 -8.20 0.64
CA GLU A 421 16.58 -7.66 1.72
C GLU A 421 15.08 -7.81 1.47
N ALA A 422 14.62 -7.92 0.21
CA ALA A 422 13.22 -8.18 -0.10
C ALA A 422 12.74 -9.53 0.45
N GLY A 423 13.64 -10.52 0.56
CA GLY A 423 13.32 -11.85 1.08
C GLY A 423 13.44 -11.96 2.61
N VAL A 424 14.01 -10.97 3.30
CA VAL A 424 14.27 -11.05 4.75
C VAL A 424 13.72 -9.89 5.57
N GLY A 425 13.47 -8.74 4.97
CA GLY A 425 12.88 -7.56 5.62
C GLY A 425 11.37 -7.69 5.82
N ASP A 426 10.85 -6.96 6.80
CA ASP A 426 9.41 -6.72 6.97
C ASP A 426 8.98 -5.38 6.40
N ALA A 427 9.94 -4.45 6.38
CA ALA A 427 9.79 -3.15 5.79
C ALA A 427 11.07 -2.73 5.05
N SER A 428 10.94 -1.82 4.11
CA SER A 428 12.08 -1.24 3.38
C SER A 428 11.89 0.25 3.18
N ARG A 429 12.93 1.03 3.49
CA ARG A 429 12.94 2.45 3.19
C ARG A 429 13.20 2.69 1.71
N ILE A 430 12.26 3.38 1.07
CA ILE A 430 12.17 3.51 -0.39
C ILE A 430 12.93 4.72 -0.94
N GLY A 431 13.26 5.69 -0.09
CA GLY A 431 13.94 6.93 -0.43
C GLY A 431 15.22 7.15 0.35
N GLY A 432 15.88 8.29 0.12
CA GLY A 432 16.91 8.79 1.04
C GLY A 432 16.27 9.43 2.28
N ASP A 433 17.10 9.95 3.18
CA ASP A 433 16.63 10.72 4.33
C ASP A 433 15.75 11.90 3.88
N ILE A 434 14.60 12.07 4.54
CA ILE A 434 13.67 13.16 4.28
C ILE A 434 14.35 14.51 4.47
N VAL A 435 15.30 14.62 5.41
CA VAL A 435 16.03 15.85 5.67
C VAL A 435 17.49 15.56 6.02
N ALA A 436 18.39 16.44 5.61
CA ALA A 436 19.81 16.32 5.93
C ALA A 436 20.11 16.83 7.36
N PRO A 437 21.19 16.34 8.00
CA PRO A 437 21.61 16.81 9.32
C PRO A 437 21.68 18.33 9.44
N ASN A 438 21.05 18.86 10.48
CA ASN A 438 21.04 20.29 10.84
C ASN A 438 20.42 21.22 9.77
N THR A 439 19.47 20.72 8.98
CA THR A 439 18.67 21.51 8.04
C THR A 439 17.19 21.30 8.29
N ASP A 440 16.38 22.29 7.95
CA ASP A 440 14.92 22.13 7.95
C ASP A 440 14.46 21.44 6.66
N SER A 441 13.39 20.66 6.77
CA SER A 441 12.73 20.07 5.60
C SER A 441 12.09 21.17 4.73
N ASN A 442 12.16 21.02 3.42
CA ASN A 442 11.59 21.96 2.44
C ASN A 442 10.79 21.22 1.35
N TRP A 443 10.15 21.96 0.44
CA TRP A 443 9.31 21.39 -0.61
C TRP A 443 9.99 20.31 -1.47
N ASN A 444 11.29 20.43 -1.78
CA ASN A 444 12.01 19.41 -2.55
C ASN A 444 12.15 18.08 -1.78
N ASN A 445 12.18 18.13 -0.45
CA ASN A 445 12.16 16.95 0.39
C ASN A 445 10.82 16.22 0.26
N ILE A 446 9.70 16.95 0.33
CA ILE A 446 8.36 16.40 0.14
C ILE A 446 8.20 15.80 -1.27
N LEU A 447 8.66 16.51 -2.32
CA LEU A 447 8.65 15.99 -3.70
C LEU A 447 9.46 14.69 -3.83
N SER A 448 10.59 14.59 -3.12
CA SER A 448 11.43 13.39 -3.13
C SER A 448 10.75 12.22 -2.43
N GLN A 449 10.06 12.48 -1.31
CA GLN A 449 9.27 11.49 -0.57
C GLN A 449 8.09 10.95 -1.39
N ALA A 450 7.33 11.85 -2.02
CA ALA A 450 6.22 11.50 -2.90
C ALA A 450 6.69 10.70 -4.11
N ARG A 451 7.79 11.12 -4.76
CA ARG A 451 8.37 10.39 -5.90
C ARG A 451 8.84 8.99 -5.51
N ALA A 452 9.51 8.85 -4.36
CA ALA A 452 9.96 7.55 -3.88
C ALA A 452 8.76 6.61 -3.60
N THR A 453 7.68 7.16 -3.03
CA THR A 453 6.40 6.45 -2.82
C THR A 453 5.83 5.95 -4.14
N LEU A 454 5.63 6.83 -5.13
CA LEU A 454 5.04 6.47 -6.43
C LEU A 454 5.85 5.41 -7.17
N ASN A 455 7.18 5.55 -7.18
CA ASN A 455 8.08 4.64 -7.88
C ASN A 455 8.03 3.20 -7.33
N GLN A 456 7.63 3.01 -6.07
CA GLN A 456 7.71 1.72 -5.39
C GLN A 456 6.37 1.21 -4.82
N LEU A 457 5.28 1.97 -4.97
CA LEU A 457 3.98 1.60 -4.41
C LEU A 457 3.50 0.20 -4.86
N PHE A 458 3.83 -0.20 -6.09
CA PHE A 458 3.49 -1.52 -6.63
C PHE A 458 4.09 -2.72 -5.88
N VAL A 459 5.07 -2.51 -4.98
CA VAL A 459 5.62 -3.57 -4.11
C VAL A 459 5.17 -3.44 -2.65
N HIS A 460 4.45 -2.37 -2.32
CA HIS A 460 3.93 -2.13 -0.98
C HIS A 460 2.95 -3.22 -0.56
N ASN A 461 3.11 -3.75 0.67
CA ASN A 461 2.20 -4.77 1.21
C ASN A 461 2.13 -6.05 0.35
N ILE A 462 3.09 -6.23 -0.56
CA ILE A 462 3.31 -7.43 -1.37
C ILE A 462 4.48 -8.22 -0.79
N VAL A 463 5.68 -7.62 -0.79
CA VAL A 463 6.91 -8.25 -0.25
C VAL A 463 7.34 -7.63 1.08
N PHE A 464 7.08 -6.35 1.29
CA PHE A 464 7.34 -5.63 2.54
C PHE A 464 6.42 -4.40 2.67
N TYR A 465 6.39 -3.81 3.86
CA TYR A 465 5.86 -2.46 4.04
C TYR A 465 6.88 -1.41 3.57
N MET A 466 6.38 -0.36 2.94
CA MET A 466 7.26 0.74 2.53
C MET A 466 7.50 1.67 3.71
N ASP A 467 8.72 2.20 3.83
CA ASP A 467 9.08 3.31 4.72
C ASP A 467 9.43 4.54 3.85
N PRO A 468 8.55 5.56 3.76
CA PRO A 468 8.84 6.81 3.04
C PRO A 468 9.78 7.74 3.82
N ASP A 469 10.44 7.23 4.87
CA ASP A 469 11.01 8.00 5.97
C ASP A 469 9.95 8.72 6.82
N THR A 470 10.38 9.47 7.81
CA THR A 470 9.48 10.07 8.81
C THR A 470 8.52 11.11 8.23
N LEU A 471 7.37 11.21 8.89
CA LEU A 471 6.42 12.30 8.74
C LEU A 471 6.89 13.49 9.57
N LEU A 472 7.07 14.61 8.88
CA LEU A 472 7.57 15.88 9.39
C LEU A 472 6.54 16.98 9.13
N VAL A 473 5.90 17.47 10.20
CA VAL A 473 4.77 18.43 10.15
C VAL A 473 5.04 19.72 10.91
N GLY A 474 6.26 19.93 11.40
CA GLY A 474 6.63 21.14 12.14
C GLY A 474 6.47 22.44 11.33
N ASP A 475 6.57 23.58 12.03
CA ASP A 475 6.29 24.91 11.46
C ASP A 475 7.33 25.41 10.43
N TYR A 476 8.36 24.63 10.13
CA TYR A 476 9.23 24.85 8.97
C TYR A 476 8.50 24.63 7.63
N HIS A 477 7.35 23.94 7.62
CA HIS A 477 6.45 23.85 6.47
C HIS A 477 5.22 24.77 6.64
N PRO A 478 4.78 25.46 5.58
CA PRO A 478 3.40 25.97 5.50
C PRO A 478 2.38 24.86 5.79
N LEU A 479 1.19 25.23 6.27
CA LEU A 479 0.16 24.23 6.61
C LEU A 479 -0.24 23.36 5.40
N GLU A 480 -0.34 23.95 4.20
CA GLU A 480 -0.65 23.19 2.98
C GLU A 480 0.43 22.14 2.67
N GLU A 481 1.72 22.47 2.78
CA GLU A 481 2.81 21.51 2.59
C GLU A 481 2.78 20.40 3.67
N ALA A 482 2.43 20.74 4.92
CA ALA A 482 2.29 19.74 5.98
C ALA A 482 1.10 18.78 5.75
N ARG A 483 0.02 19.25 5.12
CA ARG A 483 -1.09 18.39 4.66
C ARG A 483 -0.65 17.47 3.52
N VAL A 484 0.19 17.97 2.61
CA VAL A 484 0.77 17.14 1.53
C VAL A 484 1.58 15.99 2.12
N THR A 485 2.55 16.26 3.00
CA THR A 485 3.38 15.19 3.60
C THR A 485 2.54 14.21 4.43
N ALA A 486 1.56 14.67 5.22
CA ALA A 486 0.65 13.78 5.94
C ALA A 486 -0.13 12.86 4.98
N THR A 487 -0.62 13.39 3.86
CA THR A 487 -1.34 12.60 2.86
C THR A 487 -0.42 11.63 2.12
N VAL A 488 0.77 12.07 1.73
CA VAL A 488 1.79 11.22 1.06
C VAL A 488 2.18 10.03 1.93
N VAL A 489 2.39 10.24 3.23
CA VAL A 489 2.80 9.19 4.16
C VAL A 489 1.62 8.27 4.51
N ALA A 490 0.46 8.82 4.88
CA ALA A 490 -0.59 7.99 5.49
C ALA A 490 -1.61 7.40 4.51
N LEU A 491 -1.92 8.05 3.38
CA LEU A 491 -2.96 7.57 2.46
C LEU A 491 -2.59 6.22 1.81
N PRO A 492 -1.33 5.98 1.40
CA PRO A 492 -0.94 4.70 0.79
C PRO A 492 -0.83 3.52 1.76
N GLY A 493 -1.09 3.71 3.06
CA GLY A 493 -0.98 2.65 4.06
C GLY A 493 0.47 2.20 4.36
N GLN A 494 1.45 3.05 4.09
CA GLN A 494 2.86 2.79 4.38
C GLN A 494 3.25 3.08 5.83
N MET A 495 4.50 2.77 6.23
CA MET A 495 4.96 3.05 7.59
C MET A 495 4.78 4.53 7.93
N MET A 496 4.37 4.79 9.16
CA MET A 496 4.22 6.14 9.69
C MET A 496 5.06 6.28 10.94
N PHE A 497 6.21 6.93 10.80
CA PHE A 497 7.02 7.33 11.95
C PHE A 497 7.07 8.84 12.03
N ALA A 498 6.74 9.43 13.18
CA ALA A 498 6.94 10.86 13.40
C ALA A 498 8.43 11.14 13.62
N GLY A 499 8.94 12.21 12.98
CA GLY A 499 10.33 12.66 13.12
C GLY A 499 10.49 13.99 13.86
N ASP A 500 9.39 14.70 14.13
CA ASP A 500 9.38 15.98 14.82
C ASP A 500 9.72 15.87 16.31
N LYS A 501 10.17 16.99 16.88
CA LYS A 501 10.16 17.20 18.33
C LYS A 501 8.73 17.45 18.80
N LEU A 502 8.09 16.44 19.40
CA LEU A 502 6.67 16.47 19.74
C LEU A 502 6.36 17.56 20.77
N ALA A 503 7.29 17.85 21.69
CA ALA A 503 7.13 18.89 22.70
C ALA A 503 6.94 20.31 22.14
N THR A 504 7.31 20.54 20.87
CA THR A 504 7.23 21.87 20.23
C THR A 504 6.08 21.99 19.23
N LEU A 505 5.37 20.91 18.92
CA LEU A 505 4.28 20.94 17.96
C LEU A 505 3.07 21.71 18.52
N SER A 506 2.48 22.56 17.68
CA SER A 506 1.16 23.13 17.96
C SER A 506 0.07 22.05 17.90
N GLU A 507 -1.11 22.35 18.43
CA GLU A 507 -2.26 21.43 18.36
C GLU A 507 -2.64 21.08 16.90
N GLU A 508 -2.56 22.07 16.00
CA GLU A 508 -2.85 21.88 14.57
C GLU A 508 -1.86 20.90 13.93
N ARG A 509 -0.56 21.01 14.24
CA ARG A 509 0.45 20.06 13.72
C ARG A 509 0.33 18.67 14.35
N MET A 510 0.11 18.61 15.66
CA MET A 510 -0.13 17.35 16.37
C MET A 510 -1.35 16.61 15.81
N MET A 511 -2.37 17.34 15.34
CA MET A 511 -3.54 16.75 14.71
C MET A 511 -3.21 16.00 13.42
N LEU A 512 -2.29 16.51 12.59
CA LEU A 512 -1.86 15.83 11.37
C LEU A 512 -1.24 14.45 11.66
N LEU A 513 -0.46 14.35 12.75
CA LEU A 513 0.08 13.06 13.21
C LEU A 513 -1.04 12.13 13.71
N LYS A 514 -1.99 12.64 14.50
CA LYS A 514 -3.14 11.88 15.02
C LYS A 514 -4.04 11.34 13.89
N GLN A 515 -4.29 12.15 12.87
CA GLN A 515 -5.12 11.81 11.70
C GLN A 515 -4.42 10.85 10.72
N SER A 516 -3.11 10.62 10.90
CA SER A 516 -2.30 9.67 10.16
C SER A 516 -2.12 8.33 10.90
N LEU A 517 -2.79 8.16 12.06
CA LEU A 517 -2.71 6.96 12.90
C LEU A 517 -4.10 6.39 13.24
N PRO A 518 -4.27 5.06 13.30
CA PRO A 518 -3.31 4.05 12.85
C PRO A 518 -3.22 4.06 11.33
N VAL A 519 -2.15 3.47 10.79
CA VAL A 519 -2.04 3.31 9.34
C VAL A 519 -3.13 2.35 8.84
N CYS A 520 -3.77 2.70 7.73
CA CYS A 520 -4.76 1.84 7.06
C CYS A 520 -4.08 0.66 6.35
N ASP A 521 -4.65 -0.54 6.43
CA ASP A 521 -4.14 -1.69 5.65
C ASP A 521 -4.55 -1.51 4.18
N VAL A 522 -3.60 -1.00 3.40
CA VAL A 522 -3.76 -0.66 1.99
C VAL A 522 -2.87 -1.57 1.15
N HIS A 523 -3.37 -2.03 0.01
CA HIS A 523 -2.59 -2.72 -1.01
C HIS A 523 -2.63 -1.93 -2.33
N PRO A 524 -1.60 -2.03 -3.18
CA PRO A 524 -1.64 -1.43 -4.50
C PRO A 524 -2.71 -2.12 -5.35
N MET A 525 -3.40 -1.36 -6.20
CA MET A 525 -4.21 -1.90 -7.28
C MET A 525 -3.50 -1.77 -8.63
N ASN A 526 -2.48 -0.91 -8.75
CA ASN A 526 -1.58 -0.89 -9.92
C ASN A 526 -0.31 -1.72 -9.64
N LEU A 527 -0.12 -2.83 -10.35
CA LEU A 527 1.02 -3.74 -10.16
C LEU A 527 2.12 -3.51 -11.20
N TYR A 528 2.50 -2.24 -11.37
CA TYR A 528 3.57 -1.76 -12.24
C TYR A 528 4.20 -0.49 -11.66
N PRO A 529 5.49 -0.21 -11.94
CA PRO A 529 6.14 1.00 -11.45
C PRO A 529 5.60 2.26 -12.14
N VAL A 530 5.53 3.36 -11.39
CA VAL A 530 5.14 4.67 -11.90
C VAL A 530 6.26 5.67 -11.65
N PHE A 531 6.76 6.31 -12.70
CA PHE A 531 7.92 7.22 -12.62
C PHE A 531 7.57 8.71 -12.73
N ASP A 532 6.29 9.02 -12.96
CA ASP A 532 5.76 10.37 -13.02
C ASP A 532 5.16 10.81 -11.69
N MET A 533 5.07 12.13 -11.48
CA MET A 533 4.40 12.72 -10.31
C MET A 533 2.89 12.75 -10.55
N ALA A 534 2.24 11.58 -10.56
CA ALA A 534 0.80 11.46 -10.74
C ALA A 534 0.05 12.31 -9.69
N PRO A 535 -0.83 13.24 -10.10
CA PRO A 535 -1.48 14.18 -9.19
C PRO A 535 -2.71 13.61 -8.46
N ILE A 536 -3.26 12.48 -8.92
CA ILE A 536 -4.51 11.92 -8.39
C ILE A 536 -4.21 10.55 -7.76
N TRP A 537 -4.40 10.43 -6.45
CA TRP A 537 -4.24 9.17 -5.73
C TRP A 537 -5.59 8.75 -5.17
N ASP A 538 -6.08 7.60 -5.60
CA ASP A 538 -7.40 7.04 -5.32
C ASP A 538 -7.26 5.82 -4.40
N LEU A 539 -7.70 5.97 -3.15
CA LEU A 539 -7.87 4.86 -2.22
C LEU A 539 -9.32 4.39 -2.26
N LYS A 540 -9.54 3.23 -2.86
CA LYS A 540 -10.81 2.52 -2.81
C LYS A 540 -11.03 1.94 -1.42
N VAL A 541 -12.21 2.15 -0.86
CA VAL A 541 -12.59 1.63 0.46
C VAL A 541 -13.77 0.70 0.29
N ASN A 542 -13.59 -0.56 0.71
CA ASN A 542 -14.68 -1.54 0.78
C ASN A 542 -14.81 -2.06 2.22
N ARG A 543 -16.02 -1.96 2.76
CA ARG A 543 -16.42 -2.56 4.04
C ARG A 543 -17.75 -3.26 3.83
N ASP A 544 -18.08 -4.24 4.67
CA ASP A 544 -19.33 -5.01 4.59
C ASP A 544 -20.62 -4.15 4.52
N PHE A 545 -20.55 -2.90 4.98
CA PHE A 545 -21.68 -1.99 5.05
C PHE A 545 -21.69 -0.87 3.98
N ALA A 546 -20.56 -0.53 3.36
CA ALA A 546 -20.47 0.57 2.40
C ALA A 546 -19.16 0.53 1.59
N ASN A 547 -19.23 1.13 0.39
CA ASN A 547 -18.10 1.36 -0.51
C ASN A 547 -18.02 2.84 -0.85
N TRP A 548 -16.81 3.38 -0.88
CA TRP A 548 -16.53 4.76 -1.28
C TRP A 548 -15.05 4.92 -1.64
N ASP A 549 -14.71 6.00 -2.32
CA ASP A 549 -13.34 6.32 -2.67
C ASP A 549 -12.84 7.51 -1.83
N VAL A 550 -11.56 7.49 -1.46
CA VAL A 550 -10.84 8.61 -0.86
C VAL A 550 -9.76 9.06 -1.84
N VAL A 551 -9.98 10.22 -2.47
CA VAL A 551 -9.16 10.72 -3.57
C VAL A 551 -8.37 11.95 -3.15
N ALA A 552 -7.05 11.90 -3.28
CA ALA A 552 -6.15 13.05 -3.09
C ALA A 552 -5.85 13.73 -4.43
N LEU A 553 -6.01 15.05 -4.48
CA LEU A 553 -5.64 15.91 -5.60
C LEU A 553 -4.41 16.75 -5.19
N PHE A 554 -3.24 16.38 -5.69
CA PHE A 554 -1.97 17.05 -5.38
C PHE A 554 -1.62 18.10 -6.42
N ASN A 555 -1.35 19.32 -5.96
CA ASN A 555 -0.75 20.36 -6.79
C ASN A 555 0.75 20.44 -6.55
N TRP A 556 1.52 19.85 -7.47
CA TRP A 556 2.98 19.84 -7.39
C TRP A 556 3.64 21.16 -7.83
N SER A 557 2.86 22.16 -8.29
CA SER A 557 3.37 23.38 -8.90
C SER A 557 3.35 24.59 -7.96
N ASP A 558 4.11 25.64 -8.32
CA ASP A 558 4.25 26.89 -7.55
C ASP A 558 3.02 27.82 -7.63
N ASN A 559 1.97 27.46 -8.38
CA ASN A 559 0.76 28.27 -8.54
C ASN A 559 -0.48 27.43 -8.25
N ASP A 560 -1.54 28.07 -7.76
CA ASP A 560 -2.85 27.45 -7.65
C ASP A 560 -3.27 26.85 -9.00
N ALA A 561 -3.82 25.65 -8.98
CA ALA A 561 -4.17 24.91 -10.18
C ALA A 561 -5.53 24.24 -10.02
N GLU A 562 -6.29 24.17 -11.12
CA GLU A 562 -7.50 23.36 -11.19
C GLU A 562 -7.08 21.90 -11.45
N ILE A 563 -7.43 21.00 -10.54
CA ILE A 563 -7.10 19.58 -10.63
C ILE A 563 -8.40 18.79 -10.49
N GLY A 564 -8.56 17.75 -11.30
CA GLY A 564 -9.78 16.96 -11.32
C GLY A 564 -9.62 15.64 -12.07
N PHE A 565 -10.71 14.89 -12.10
CA PHE A 565 -10.82 13.58 -12.72
C PHE A 565 -12.22 13.40 -13.30
N SER A 566 -12.34 12.50 -14.29
CA SER A 566 -13.61 11.85 -14.61
C SER A 566 -13.83 10.64 -13.71
N PHE A 567 -15.10 10.28 -13.46
CA PHE A 567 -15.40 9.06 -12.69
C PHE A 567 -14.93 7.79 -13.41
N GLU A 568 -14.92 7.81 -14.75
CA GLU A 568 -14.34 6.73 -15.57
C GLU A 568 -12.83 6.55 -15.31
N GLU A 569 -12.06 7.65 -15.17
CA GLU A 569 -10.62 7.58 -14.83
C GLU A 569 -10.37 6.97 -13.45
N LEU A 570 -11.31 7.11 -12.52
CA LEU A 570 -11.29 6.43 -11.21
C LEU A 570 -11.82 4.99 -11.27
N GLY A 571 -12.26 4.51 -12.43
CA GLY A 571 -12.87 3.19 -12.57
C GLY A 571 -14.21 3.06 -11.84
N LEU A 572 -14.92 4.17 -11.66
CA LEU A 572 -16.28 4.23 -11.13
C LEU A 572 -17.32 4.15 -12.26
N ASP A 573 -18.58 3.89 -11.93
CA ASP A 573 -19.69 3.85 -12.88
C ASP A 573 -20.01 5.26 -13.43
N ASP A 574 -20.08 5.39 -14.76
CA ASP A 574 -20.36 6.64 -15.48
C ASP A 574 -21.86 6.95 -15.65
N ASP A 575 -22.74 6.01 -15.27
CA ASP A 575 -24.19 6.15 -15.25
C ASP A 575 -24.76 6.52 -13.86
N LYS A 576 -23.87 6.78 -12.89
CA LYS A 576 -24.20 7.11 -11.50
C LYS A 576 -23.89 8.56 -11.17
N SER A 577 -24.54 9.04 -10.12
CA SER A 577 -24.21 10.30 -9.46
C SER A 577 -23.47 10.03 -8.15
N TYR A 578 -22.60 10.97 -7.75
CA TYR A 578 -21.71 10.83 -6.60
C TYR A 578 -21.75 12.07 -5.71
N LEU A 579 -21.89 11.84 -4.39
CA LEU A 579 -21.75 12.83 -3.33
C LEU A 579 -20.26 13.09 -3.07
N ILE A 580 -19.85 14.36 -3.08
CA ILE A 580 -18.44 14.76 -2.93
C ILE A 580 -18.24 15.60 -1.67
N TYR A 581 -17.32 15.18 -0.79
CA TYR A 581 -16.96 15.91 0.44
C TYR A 581 -15.44 16.12 0.54
N GLU A 582 -15.00 17.35 0.84
CA GLU A 582 -13.59 17.67 1.01
C GLU A 582 -13.19 17.79 2.50
N TYR A 583 -12.13 17.09 2.86
CA TYR A 583 -11.69 16.85 4.24
C TYR A 583 -11.04 18.06 4.93
N TRP A 584 -10.16 18.78 4.24
CA TRP A 584 -9.33 19.82 4.84
C TRP A 584 -10.07 21.15 5.06
N THR A 585 -10.93 21.53 4.12
CA THR A 585 -11.85 22.68 4.19
C THR A 585 -13.15 22.32 4.91
N LYS A 586 -13.47 21.02 5.01
CA LYS A 586 -14.66 20.45 5.67
C LYS A 586 -15.96 20.80 4.95
N GLU A 587 -15.89 20.92 3.64
CA GLU A 587 -16.99 21.40 2.79
C GLU A 587 -17.55 20.27 1.93
N PHE A 588 -18.88 20.15 1.93
CA PHE A 588 -19.59 19.39 0.90
C PHE A 588 -19.53 20.17 -0.41
N GLN A 589 -19.20 19.50 -1.51
CA GLN A 589 -19.01 20.17 -2.80
C GLN A 589 -20.31 20.23 -3.59
N ASP A 590 -20.86 19.07 -3.96
CA ASP A 590 -22.20 18.85 -4.54
C ASP A 590 -22.36 17.35 -4.89
N ILE A 591 -23.39 17.03 -5.67
CA ILE A 591 -23.59 15.77 -6.39
C ILE A 591 -23.13 15.92 -7.85
N PHE A 592 -22.31 15.00 -8.34
CA PHE A 592 -21.73 15.04 -9.70
C PHE A 592 -21.93 13.72 -10.45
N GLU A 593 -22.06 13.74 -11.78
CA GLU A 593 -22.34 12.53 -12.61
C GLU A 593 -21.19 12.11 -13.53
N THR A 594 -20.36 13.05 -14.02
CA THR A 594 -19.35 12.74 -15.06
C THR A 594 -17.92 12.99 -14.61
N ASN A 595 -17.68 14.13 -13.97
CA ASN A 595 -16.36 14.56 -13.55
C ASN A 595 -16.46 15.49 -12.34
N PHE A 596 -15.33 15.67 -11.66
CA PHE A 596 -15.15 16.63 -10.59
C PHE A 596 -13.79 17.30 -10.74
N SER A 597 -13.73 18.61 -10.53
CA SER A 597 -12.49 19.36 -10.38
C SER A 597 -12.63 20.42 -9.31
N MET A 598 -11.51 20.80 -8.70
CA MET A 598 -11.46 21.93 -7.81
C MET A 598 -10.09 22.61 -7.84
N THR A 599 -10.06 23.86 -7.39
CA THR A 599 -8.81 24.59 -7.24
C THR A 599 -8.04 24.06 -6.03
N VAL A 600 -6.82 23.60 -6.29
CA VAL A 600 -5.86 23.15 -5.29
C VAL A 600 -4.75 24.20 -5.17
N PRO A 601 -4.47 24.74 -3.97
CA PRO A 601 -3.42 25.74 -3.79
C PRO A 601 -2.05 25.27 -4.24
N ALA A 602 -1.16 26.20 -4.58
CA ALA A 602 0.26 25.89 -4.81
C ALA A 602 0.82 25.05 -3.64
N HIS A 603 1.54 23.97 -3.99
CA HIS A 603 2.10 23.01 -3.01
C HIS A 603 1.05 22.41 -2.05
N GLY A 604 -0.21 22.36 -2.47
CA GLY A 604 -1.34 21.91 -1.67
C GLY A 604 -1.86 20.53 -2.07
N VAL A 605 -2.75 20.02 -1.23
CA VAL A 605 -3.56 18.83 -1.49
C VAL A 605 -5.01 19.08 -1.09
N ARG A 606 -5.95 18.51 -1.84
CA ARG A 606 -7.34 18.34 -1.42
C ARG A 606 -7.65 16.87 -1.30
N LEU A 607 -8.34 16.48 -0.24
CA LEU A 607 -8.61 15.09 0.08
C LEU A 607 -10.12 14.87 0.15
N ILE A 608 -10.62 14.04 -0.75
CA ILE A 608 -12.03 14.02 -1.14
C ILE A 608 -12.62 12.65 -0.85
N ALA A 609 -13.79 12.58 -0.24
CA ALA A 609 -14.59 11.37 -0.15
C ALA A 609 -15.64 11.38 -1.25
N ILE A 610 -15.77 10.26 -1.97
CA ILE A 610 -16.68 10.06 -3.09
C ILE A 610 -17.60 8.89 -2.77
N HIS A 611 -18.90 9.16 -2.62
CA HIS A 611 -19.92 8.13 -2.35
C HIS A 611 -20.92 8.11 -3.50
N GLU A 612 -21.35 6.94 -3.97
CA GLU A 612 -22.52 6.85 -4.85
C GLU A 612 -23.72 7.52 -4.16
N ASP A 613 -24.46 8.37 -4.88
CA ASP A 613 -25.70 8.96 -4.38
C ASP A 613 -26.83 7.92 -4.42
N LEU A 614 -27.25 7.49 -3.24
CA LEU A 614 -28.29 6.48 -3.07
C LEU A 614 -29.68 7.12 -2.84
N GLY A 615 -29.81 8.44 -3.01
CA GLY A 615 -31.06 9.19 -2.83
C GLY A 615 -31.60 9.13 -1.40
N ARG A 616 -30.72 8.94 -0.40
CA ARG A 616 -31.07 8.73 1.02
C ARG A 616 -30.01 9.34 1.94
N PRO A 617 -30.30 9.51 3.24
CA PRO A 617 -29.28 9.94 4.17
C PRO A 617 -28.07 8.99 4.19
N GLN A 618 -26.87 9.56 4.09
CA GLN A 618 -25.60 8.82 3.95
C GLN A 618 -24.50 9.42 4.83
N PHE A 619 -23.59 8.57 5.28
CA PHE A 619 -22.31 9.02 5.84
C PHE A 619 -21.44 9.58 4.72
N LEU A 620 -20.71 10.68 4.99
CA LEU A 620 -19.77 11.28 4.04
C LEU A 620 -18.32 11.17 4.51
N SER A 621 -18.04 11.52 5.77
CA SER A 621 -16.66 11.60 6.26
C SER A 621 -16.59 11.62 7.79
N SER A 622 -15.40 11.29 8.32
CA SER A 622 -15.06 11.40 9.73
C SER A 622 -13.78 12.21 9.89
N SER A 623 -13.76 13.17 10.82
CA SER A 623 -12.57 13.98 11.11
C SER A 623 -11.44 13.20 11.80
N ARG A 624 -11.68 11.95 12.23
CA ARG A 624 -10.73 11.15 13.01
C ARG A 624 -9.50 10.76 12.22
N HIS A 625 -9.64 10.42 10.95
CA HIS A 625 -8.55 9.87 10.14
C HIS A 625 -8.63 10.37 8.71
N ILE A 626 -7.50 10.54 8.02
CA ILE A 626 -7.47 11.06 6.65
C ILE A 626 -8.21 10.16 5.65
N THR A 627 -8.38 8.88 5.96
CA THR A 627 -9.16 7.92 5.14
C THR A 627 -10.68 8.03 5.37
N GLN A 628 -11.14 9.12 5.99
CA GLN A 628 -12.53 9.58 6.02
C GLN A 628 -13.55 8.50 6.43
N GLY A 629 -13.27 7.77 7.50
CA GLY A 629 -14.14 6.72 8.03
C GLY A 629 -13.61 5.29 7.84
N ALA A 630 -12.61 5.06 6.98
CA ALA A 630 -12.15 3.70 6.69
C ALA A 630 -11.53 2.99 7.91
N ILE A 631 -11.08 3.77 8.90
CA ILE A 631 -10.50 3.29 10.15
C ILE A 631 -11.54 3.21 11.27
N ASP A 632 -12.30 4.27 11.48
CA ASP A 632 -13.09 4.46 12.69
C ASP A 632 -14.57 4.09 12.56
N LEU A 633 -15.16 4.14 11.36
CA LEU A 633 -16.53 3.67 11.13
C LEU A 633 -16.55 2.14 11.02
N LYS A 634 -17.36 1.48 11.85
CA LYS A 634 -17.37 0.01 11.97
C LYS A 634 -18.66 -0.65 11.47
N ALA A 635 -19.76 0.10 11.44
CA ALA A 635 -21.03 -0.38 10.90
C ALA A 635 -21.88 0.79 10.41
N LEU A 636 -22.71 0.53 9.40
CA LEU A 636 -23.71 1.46 8.89
C LEU A 636 -24.91 0.68 8.32
N GLU A 637 -26.13 1.12 8.59
CA GLU A 637 -27.36 0.51 8.07
C GLU A 637 -28.45 1.57 7.89
N TRP A 638 -29.11 1.56 6.74
CA TRP A 638 -30.29 2.38 6.47
C TRP A 638 -31.58 1.55 6.51
N ASP A 639 -32.46 1.86 7.47
CA ASP A 639 -33.82 1.31 7.54
C ASP A 639 -34.81 2.24 6.85
N ALA A 640 -35.13 1.94 5.58
CA ALA A 640 -36.06 2.74 4.77
C ALA A 640 -37.49 2.78 5.32
N LYS A 641 -37.92 1.79 6.12
CA LYS A 641 -39.27 1.76 6.71
C LYS A 641 -39.36 2.69 7.92
N LYS A 642 -38.30 2.75 8.72
CA LYS A 642 -38.22 3.61 9.91
C LYS A 642 -37.64 4.99 9.64
N LEU A 643 -37.03 5.19 8.46
CA LEU A 643 -36.27 6.39 8.09
C LEU A 643 -35.14 6.68 9.09
N ASN A 644 -34.39 5.63 9.43
CA ASN A 644 -33.27 5.71 10.36
C ASN A 644 -31.98 5.25 9.67
N LEU A 645 -30.91 6.03 9.84
CA LEU A 645 -29.54 5.61 9.62
C LEU A 645 -28.92 5.24 10.97
N THR A 646 -28.47 4.01 11.12
CA THR A 646 -27.78 3.53 12.33
C THR A 646 -26.36 3.12 12.00
N GLY A 647 -25.44 3.25 12.94
CA GLY A 647 -24.06 2.82 12.75
C GLY A 647 -23.27 2.83 14.04
N SER A 648 -22.00 2.46 13.94
CA SER A 648 -21.08 2.45 15.07
C SER A 648 -19.72 3.03 14.69
N VAL A 649 -19.13 3.82 15.58
CA VAL A 649 -17.85 4.51 15.39
C VAL A 649 -16.91 4.25 16.57
N GLU A 650 -15.64 4.01 16.29
CA GLU A 650 -14.59 3.91 17.31
C GLU A 650 -14.07 5.31 17.69
N LEU A 651 -14.26 5.68 18.96
CA LEU A 651 -13.84 6.97 19.49
C LEU A 651 -12.55 6.83 20.30
N VAL A 652 -11.69 7.86 20.21
CA VAL A 652 -10.48 7.99 21.03
C VAL A 652 -10.76 8.87 22.25
N ALA A 653 -10.26 8.47 23.41
CA ALA A 653 -10.46 9.15 24.68
C ALA A 653 -10.10 10.64 24.59
N ASN A 654 -11.03 11.49 25.02
CA ASN A 654 -10.92 12.95 25.09
C ASN A 654 -10.60 13.63 23.76
N HIS A 655 -10.81 12.94 22.63
CA HIS A 655 -10.62 13.49 21.29
C HIS A 655 -11.99 13.74 20.63
N PRO A 656 -12.34 15.01 20.33
CA PRO A 656 -13.56 15.32 19.58
C PRO A 656 -13.48 14.75 18.16
N THR A 657 -14.40 13.85 17.82
CA THR A 657 -14.53 13.24 16.49
C THR A 657 -15.81 13.73 15.83
N THR A 658 -15.70 14.40 14.69
CA THR A 658 -16.86 14.87 13.91
C THR A 658 -17.19 13.89 12.80
N LEU A 659 -18.39 13.34 12.84
CA LEU A 659 -18.99 12.58 11.74
C LEU A 659 -19.85 13.52 10.90
N THR A 660 -19.68 13.46 9.58
CA THR A 660 -20.42 14.26 8.60
C THR A 660 -21.35 13.36 7.81
N PHE A 661 -22.62 13.77 7.68
CA PHE A 661 -23.66 13.05 6.97
C PHE A 661 -24.38 13.96 5.98
N TYR A 662 -24.71 13.41 4.82
CA TYR A 662 -25.68 13.97 3.88
C TYR A 662 -27.08 13.55 4.34
N ILE A 663 -27.96 14.51 4.64
CA ILE A 663 -29.39 14.26 4.90
C ILE A 663 -30.20 14.43 3.61
N GLY A 664 -29.75 15.35 2.76
CA GLY A 664 -30.33 15.66 1.46
C GLY A 664 -31.66 16.41 1.53
N ASP A 665 -32.09 16.90 0.36
CA ASP A 665 -33.25 17.78 0.28
C ASP A 665 -34.57 17.07 0.53
N ALA A 666 -34.65 15.78 0.23
CA ALA A 666 -35.85 14.97 0.41
C ALA A 666 -36.19 14.68 1.88
N HIS A 667 -35.28 14.97 2.82
CA HIS A 667 -35.45 14.62 4.23
C HIS A 667 -35.21 15.80 5.17
N THR A 668 -35.87 15.76 6.34
CA THR A 668 -35.62 16.68 7.46
C THR A 668 -35.13 15.89 8.66
N LEU A 669 -34.07 16.38 9.32
CA LEU A 669 -33.55 15.78 10.54
C LEU A 669 -34.59 15.85 11.67
N GLN A 670 -34.90 14.69 12.26
CA GLN A 670 -35.82 14.58 13.40
C GLN A 670 -35.06 14.44 14.72
N ARG A 671 -34.08 13.54 14.78
CA ARG A 671 -33.32 13.27 16.00
C ARG A 671 -32.00 12.60 15.71
N VAL A 672 -30.97 12.95 16.47
CA VAL A 672 -29.72 12.18 16.60
C VAL A 672 -29.64 11.61 18.02
N ALA A 673 -29.22 10.37 18.16
CA ALA A 673 -29.00 9.72 19.46
C ALA A 673 -27.68 8.95 19.45
N VAL A 674 -26.81 9.23 20.44
CA VAL A 674 -25.55 8.52 20.67
C VAL A 674 -25.43 8.25 22.18
N PRO A 675 -25.96 7.12 22.68
CA PRO A 675 -26.00 6.84 24.12
C PRO A 675 -24.61 6.79 24.76
N GLY A 676 -24.44 7.46 25.91
CA GLY A 676 -23.20 7.37 26.71
C GLY A 676 -21.99 8.13 26.14
N VAL A 677 -22.22 9.08 25.23
CA VAL A 677 -21.21 9.94 24.61
C VAL A 677 -21.66 11.39 24.65
N ASP A 678 -20.73 12.31 24.91
CA ASP A 678 -21.01 13.74 24.80
C ASP A 678 -21.10 14.14 23.33
N MET A 679 -22.17 14.83 22.95
CA MET A 679 -22.49 15.12 21.56
C MET A 679 -22.81 16.61 21.35
N ALA A 680 -22.25 17.18 20.29
CA ALA A 680 -22.64 18.48 19.74
C ALA A 680 -23.11 18.32 18.28
N LEU A 681 -24.15 19.04 17.89
CA LEU A 681 -24.75 18.98 16.56
C LEU A 681 -24.62 20.32 15.83
N LYS A 682 -24.29 20.26 14.55
CA LYS A 682 -24.40 21.38 13.61
C LYS A 682 -25.10 20.88 12.35
N LEU A 683 -26.22 21.52 11.99
CA LEU A 683 -26.96 21.21 10.77
C LEU A 683 -26.88 22.41 9.83
N ASP A 684 -26.33 22.20 8.65
CA ASP A 684 -26.45 23.13 7.53
C ASP A 684 -27.69 22.78 6.72
N ASN A 685 -28.70 23.65 6.76
CA ASN A 685 -29.96 23.42 6.06
C ASN A 685 -29.88 23.79 4.58
N THR A 686 -28.85 24.50 4.14
CA THR A 686 -28.69 24.88 2.72
C THR A 686 -28.36 23.64 1.89
N ASP A 687 -27.37 22.88 2.35
CA ASP A 687 -26.83 21.73 1.62
C ASP A 687 -27.29 20.39 2.23
N GLY A 688 -28.12 20.44 3.29
CA GLY A 688 -28.60 19.26 3.98
C GLY A 688 -27.49 18.48 4.70
N ILE A 689 -26.46 19.15 5.21
CA ILE A 689 -25.29 18.52 5.84
C ILE A 689 -25.43 18.53 7.36
N LEU A 690 -25.36 17.35 7.96
CA LEU A 690 -25.34 17.16 9.40
C LEU A 690 -23.93 16.81 9.87
N GLN A 691 -23.40 17.61 10.79
CA GLN A 691 -22.17 17.33 11.54
C GLN A 691 -22.50 16.96 12.98
N VAL A 692 -21.99 15.81 13.42
CA VAL A 692 -22.15 15.25 14.76
C VAL A 692 -20.77 15.12 15.40
N THR A 693 -20.43 16.01 16.33
CA THR A 693 -19.16 15.94 17.07
C THR A 693 -19.34 15.17 18.36
N LEU A 694 -18.54 14.11 18.53
CA LEU A 694 -18.60 13.14 19.61
C LEU A 694 -17.32 13.19 20.44
N THR A 695 -17.48 13.22 21.77
CA THR A 695 -16.36 13.14 22.71
C THR A 695 -16.66 12.09 23.78
N ALA A 696 -15.71 11.21 24.04
CA ALA A 696 -15.82 10.17 25.06
C ALA A 696 -14.65 10.23 26.04
N ALA A 697 -14.87 9.96 27.33
CA ALA A 697 -13.83 9.98 28.35
C ALA A 697 -12.81 8.82 28.24
N LYS A 698 -13.14 7.79 27.47
CA LYS A 698 -12.33 6.58 27.24
C LYS A 698 -12.44 6.15 25.78
N ASN A 699 -11.49 5.36 25.31
CA ASN A 699 -11.62 4.69 24.02
C ASN A 699 -12.85 3.76 24.09
N GLN A 700 -13.77 3.90 23.14
CA GLN A 700 -14.97 3.08 23.10
C GLN A 700 -15.61 3.08 21.71
N LEU A 701 -16.30 1.99 21.39
CA LEU A 701 -17.25 1.94 20.29
C LEU A 701 -18.53 2.69 20.71
N ALA A 702 -19.01 3.59 19.87
CA ALA A 702 -20.22 4.37 20.09
C ALA A 702 -21.24 4.09 18.98
N ASP A 703 -22.41 3.59 19.37
CA ASP A 703 -23.53 3.40 18.47
C ASP A 703 -24.30 4.71 18.31
N PHE A 704 -24.67 5.03 17.07
CA PHE A 704 -25.47 6.20 16.75
C PHE A 704 -26.73 5.84 15.97
N THR A 705 -27.73 6.70 16.09
CA THR A 705 -28.96 6.64 15.29
C THR A 705 -29.33 8.06 14.85
N ILE A 706 -29.50 8.23 13.54
CA ILE A 706 -30.01 9.45 12.90
C ILE A 706 -31.38 9.12 12.34
N LYS A 707 -32.42 9.73 12.92
CA LYS A 707 -33.79 9.63 12.45
C LYS A 707 -34.13 10.86 11.62
N VAL A 708 -34.75 10.62 10.46
CA VAL A 708 -35.26 11.67 9.58
C VAL A 708 -36.76 11.48 9.31
N GLU A 709 -37.37 12.46 8.66
CA GLU A 709 -38.67 12.35 8.03
C GLU A 709 -38.58 12.79 6.56
N LYS A 710 -39.53 12.40 5.72
CA LYS A 710 -39.61 12.90 4.34
C LYS A 710 -40.16 14.33 4.32
N LYS A 711 -39.54 15.21 3.53
CA LYS A 711 -40.17 16.50 3.18
C LYS A 711 -41.38 16.21 2.28
N GLY A 712 -42.52 16.79 2.65
CA GLY A 712 -43.81 16.61 1.98
C GLY A 712 -43.94 17.36 0.67
#